data_AF-A0A179ES06-F1
#
_entry.id   AF-A0A179ES06-F1
#
_cell.length_a   1.000
_cell.length_b   1.000
_cell.length_c   1.000
_cell.angle_alpha   90.00
_cell.angle_beta   90.00
_cell.angle_gamma   90.00
#
_symmetry.space_group_name_H-M   'P 1'
#
loop_
_entity.id
_entity.type
_entity.pdbx_description
1 polymer ?
#
loop_
_entity_poly.entity_id
_entity_poly.type
_entity_poly.pdbx_seq_one_letter_code
_entity_poly.pdbx_strand_id
1 'polypeptide(L)'
;MLKIDLHIHTQKCKSGDGTKRNITPENFIKKMYDNDVCICAITNHNKFDLEEFKKIKSLDDELTIFPGIELDVVNDKYQSHIVLVCDPEKSEKFHTIFDNDPTRNYDEFTLSSSELISKIKEFKTDEIIIIPHFLDKDKRRSINSEFKHLLEQELIDYVMILEPGKLATMGIINAHNELAIIGSDVKDWSSYSSYNLPEIKFKIESFKKFIELAKDGTLLIKSLLNETQSEDIEFDGGKIPIYNDINIIFGEKGSGKTILLENEIFSHYEKTGKRIIFHKGSEYREKYKQILNEKIEKMMIDVDIQGEIAVLFNKIVNYKEPTIKNFVKIYLECKQKESNNKNRNLLKKTSAHYTNSKNEFSEIQRKLEKKLNKINKVCELNEQEDRNITDKSQLSHELKKLRQYIIEKSKTEFQDSFTDLKIYNFLDTIKNSADKKTGTKSKPNDIGFAALVKNRLDRYKWNIEINQLLNEIQQEETYKLGELPIKGEVYLTTKVIVLSEEKYIDSPFDKGNIVVNRKIMGKIRNFNIAKFSNKINNYFTKTEKMSGDLFVDQVIRKYPESSKDYPETKSFPGMFLRKKGVDTPYNPSEGEKSILSIVAILESQEYDCYLFDEMERGLGNKYIADYIIPRLKQLRDNGKTLIISTHNANIAISTLPSQSIYCRYPHSSGYYMIGNMYSNQLINFKNPHEIVQWEPLAIEHLEGNETMFVRRKNIWNQ
;
A
#
# COMPACT_ATOMS: atom_id res chain seq x y z
N MET A 1 -35.87 -13.69 14.24
CA MET A 1 -34.61 -13.68 13.45
C MET A 1 -34.50 -15.05 12.83
N LEU A 2 -34.14 -15.15 11.55
CA LEU A 2 -34.09 -16.45 10.85
C LEU A 2 -32.98 -17.33 11.44
N LYS A 3 -33.17 -18.64 11.46
CA LYS A 3 -32.24 -19.62 12.03
C LYS A 3 -31.97 -20.78 11.07
N ILE A 4 -30.85 -21.46 11.30
CA ILE A 4 -30.42 -22.66 10.55
C ILE A 4 -30.17 -23.82 11.50
N ASP A 5 -30.55 -25.04 11.10
CA ASP A 5 -30.22 -26.26 11.85
C ASP A 5 -29.91 -27.44 10.91
N LEU A 6 -28.63 -27.79 10.81
CA LEU A 6 -28.14 -28.86 9.93
C LEU A 6 -28.00 -30.22 10.63
N HIS A 7 -28.43 -30.34 11.89
CA HIS A 7 -28.33 -31.59 12.64
C HIS A 7 -29.61 -31.89 13.41
N ILE A 8 -30.56 -32.57 12.75
CA ILE A 8 -31.89 -32.89 13.28
C ILE A 8 -32.21 -34.37 13.12
N HIS A 9 -32.82 -34.95 14.15
CA HIS A 9 -33.38 -36.30 14.08
C HIS A 9 -34.91 -36.27 14.15
N THR A 10 -35.54 -36.97 13.22
CA THR A 10 -37.00 -37.11 13.12
C THR A 10 -37.48 -38.50 13.52
N GLN A 11 -36.57 -39.48 13.63
CA GLN A 11 -36.89 -40.88 13.87
C GLN A 11 -36.01 -41.50 14.96
N LYS A 12 -36.59 -42.45 15.69
CA LYS A 12 -35.86 -43.35 16.58
C LYS A 12 -35.23 -44.49 15.75
N CYS A 13 -33.95 -44.36 15.39
CA CYS A 13 -33.26 -45.36 14.57
C CYS A 13 -32.50 -46.40 15.40
N LYS A 14 -31.88 -45.98 16.51
CA LYS A 14 -31.09 -46.86 17.39
C LYS A 14 -31.84 -47.22 18.67
N SER A 15 -31.45 -48.32 19.30
CA SER A 15 -31.96 -48.76 20.60
C SER A 15 -31.80 -47.69 21.70
N GLY A 16 -30.66 -46.98 21.67
CA GLY A 16 -30.33 -45.88 22.59
C GLY A 16 -31.08 -44.57 22.34
N ASP A 17 -31.81 -44.44 21.24
CA ASP A 17 -32.60 -43.25 20.95
C ASP A 17 -33.88 -43.16 21.80
N GLY A 18 -34.20 -41.96 22.25
CA GLY A 18 -35.46 -41.67 22.93
C GLY A 18 -36.65 -41.77 21.98
N THR A 19 -37.77 -42.33 22.45
CA THR A 19 -39.02 -42.38 21.65
C THR A 19 -39.57 -41.01 21.29
N LYS A 20 -39.13 -39.96 22.01
CA LYS A 20 -39.50 -38.56 21.79
C LYS A 20 -38.79 -37.88 20.60
N ARG A 21 -37.88 -38.60 19.92
CA ARG A 21 -37.30 -38.16 18.63
C ARG A 21 -38.29 -38.26 17.47
N ASN A 22 -39.30 -39.14 17.57
CA ASN A 22 -40.28 -39.35 16.51
C ASN A 22 -41.18 -38.13 16.32
N ILE A 23 -41.22 -37.59 15.10
CA ILE A 23 -42.13 -36.50 14.70
C ILE A 23 -42.71 -36.79 13.32
N THR A 24 -43.93 -36.32 13.05
CA THR A 24 -44.52 -36.44 11.71
C THR A 24 -44.06 -35.27 10.82
N PRO A 25 -43.98 -35.45 9.48
CA PRO A 25 -43.62 -34.40 8.53
C PRO A 25 -44.38 -33.07 8.74
N GLU A 26 -45.69 -33.14 9.01
CA GLU A 26 -46.54 -31.97 9.17
C GLU A 26 -46.21 -31.20 10.46
N ASN A 27 -45.94 -31.93 11.56
CA ASN A 27 -45.54 -31.33 12.83
C ASN A 27 -44.09 -30.82 12.79
N PHE A 28 -43.22 -31.47 12.02
CA PHE A 28 -41.85 -31.04 11.78
C PHE A 28 -41.81 -29.66 11.11
N ILE A 29 -42.55 -29.49 10.00
CA ILE A 29 -42.65 -28.21 9.28
C ILE A 29 -43.16 -27.11 10.23
N LYS A 30 -44.23 -27.40 10.99
CA LYS A 30 -44.75 -26.47 12.00
C LYS A 30 -43.68 -26.09 13.03
N LYS A 31 -42.90 -27.05 13.53
CA LYS A 31 -41.82 -26.78 14.49
C LYS A 31 -40.70 -25.91 13.91
N MET A 32 -40.38 -26.04 12.63
CA MET A 32 -39.40 -25.16 11.98
C MET A 32 -39.87 -23.71 11.99
N TYR A 33 -41.11 -23.46 11.53
CA TYR A 33 -41.67 -22.10 11.52
C TYR A 33 -41.90 -21.50 12.91
N ASP A 34 -42.41 -22.30 13.86
CA ASP A 34 -42.61 -21.85 15.25
C ASP A 34 -41.29 -21.39 15.91
N ASN A 35 -40.13 -21.74 15.34
CA ASN A 35 -38.81 -21.40 15.84
C ASN A 35 -37.96 -20.58 14.86
N ASP A 36 -38.57 -19.97 13.84
CA ASP A 36 -37.91 -19.16 12.81
C ASP A 36 -36.81 -19.91 12.02
N VAL A 37 -36.84 -21.25 11.96
CA VAL A 37 -35.85 -22.04 11.22
C VAL A 37 -36.20 -22.07 9.73
N CYS A 38 -35.35 -21.51 8.89
CA CYS A 38 -35.59 -21.38 7.44
C CYS A 38 -34.74 -22.32 6.58
N ILE A 39 -33.64 -22.84 7.14
CA ILE A 39 -32.75 -23.83 6.49
C ILE A 39 -32.57 -25.00 7.46
N CYS A 40 -32.80 -26.22 7.00
CA CYS A 40 -32.64 -27.39 7.85
C CYS A 40 -32.15 -28.64 7.11
N ALA A 41 -31.58 -29.60 7.84
CA ALA A 41 -31.24 -30.93 7.32
C ALA A 41 -31.70 -32.05 8.27
N ILE A 42 -32.34 -33.09 7.72
CA ILE A 42 -32.72 -34.29 8.47
C ILE A 42 -31.56 -35.27 8.41
N THR A 43 -30.99 -35.61 9.56
CA THR A 43 -29.73 -36.34 9.70
C THR A 43 -29.88 -37.46 10.73
N ASN A 44 -30.86 -38.35 10.51
CA ASN A 44 -31.09 -39.52 11.37
C ASN A 44 -29.84 -40.42 11.48
N HIS A 45 -29.67 -41.08 12.63
CA HIS A 45 -28.53 -41.96 12.87
C HIS A 45 -28.52 -43.15 11.89
N ASN A 46 -27.47 -43.25 11.06
CA ASN A 46 -27.23 -44.30 10.06
C ASN A 46 -28.37 -44.53 9.05
N LYS A 47 -29.33 -43.60 8.96
CA LYS A 47 -30.51 -43.68 8.09
C LYS A 47 -30.76 -42.37 7.36
N PHE A 48 -30.95 -42.44 6.05
CA PHE A 48 -31.51 -41.36 5.24
C PHE A 48 -32.83 -41.82 4.61
N ASP A 49 -33.93 -41.31 5.16
CA ASP A 49 -35.29 -41.65 4.71
C ASP A 49 -35.69 -40.76 3.51
N LEU A 50 -35.49 -41.31 2.30
CA LEU A 50 -35.78 -40.61 1.04
C LEU A 50 -37.26 -40.24 0.91
N GLU A 51 -38.16 -41.09 1.39
CA GLU A 51 -39.61 -40.87 1.29
C GLU A 51 -40.07 -39.79 2.27
N GLU A 52 -39.54 -39.77 3.50
CA GLU A 52 -39.76 -38.67 4.45
C GLU A 52 -39.30 -37.33 3.86
N PHE A 53 -38.10 -37.28 3.29
CA PHE A 53 -37.56 -36.09 2.65
C PHE A 53 -38.45 -35.60 1.50
N LYS A 54 -38.82 -36.49 0.57
CA LYS A 54 -39.71 -36.18 -0.56
C LYS A 54 -41.06 -35.67 -0.08
N LYS A 55 -41.62 -36.28 0.98
CA LYS A 55 -42.90 -35.87 1.57
C LYS A 55 -42.82 -34.46 2.17
N ILE A 56 -41.81 -34.16 2.98
CA ILE A 56 -41.65 -32.82 3.58
C ILE A 56 -41.50 -31.76 2.48
N LYS A 57 -40.65 -32.01 1.49
CA LYS A 57 -40.47 -31.10 0.35
C LYS A 57 -41.77 -30.85 -0.41
N SER A 58 -42.61 -31.88 -0.60
CA SER A 58 -43.90 -31.72 -1.27
C SER A 58 -44.97 -31.00 -0.45
N LEU A 59 -44.86 -31.03 0.88
CA LEU A 59 -45.79 -30.35 1.80
C LEU A 59 -45.46 -28.86 1.93
N ASP A 60 -44.20 -28.50 1.73
CA ASP A 60 -43.72 -27.13 1.85
C ASP A 60 -42.54 -26.87 0.89
N ASP A 61 -42.84 -26.20 -0.22
CA ASP A 61 -41.83 -25.77 -1.20
C ASP A 61 -41.03 -24.54 -0.74
N GLU A 62 -41.49 -23.81 0.29
CA GLU A 62 -40.78 -22.64 0.80
C GLU A 62 -39.68 -23.01 1.80
N LEU A 63 -39.86 -24.05 2.61
CA LEU A 63 -38.86 -24.49 3.57
C LEU A 63 -37.62 -25.05 2.85
N THR A 64 -36.45 -24.43 3.07
CA THR A 64 -35.20 -24.92 2.49
C THR A 64 -34.69 -26.11 3.29
N ILE A 65 -34.98 -27.32 2.80
CA ILE A 65 -34.58 -28.58 3.43
C ILE A 65 -33.54 -29.34 2.62
N PHE A 66 -32.51 -29.85 3.29
CA PHE A 66 -31.43 -30.64 2.70
C PHE A 66 -31.49 -32.12 3.15
N PRO A 67 -31.27 -33.08 2.22
CA PRO A 67 -30.99 -34.47 2.58
C PRO A 67 -29.78 -34.60 3.49
N GLY A 68 -29.86 -35.45 4.50
CA GLY A 68 -28.70 -35.73 5.35
C GLY A 68 -28.75 -37.07 6.08
N ILE A 69 -27.64 -37.41 6.72
CA ILE A 69 -27.46 -38.62 7.54
C ILE A 69 -26.36 -38.36 8.57
N GLU A 70 -26.50 -38.87 9.78
CA GLU A 70 -25.41 -38.89 10.77
C GLU A 70 -24.83 -40.30 10.84
N LEU A 71 -23.56 -40.46 10.47
CA LEU A 71 -22.89 -41.75 10.35
C LEU A 71 -21.98 -42.03 11.55
N ASP A 72 -22.00 -43.27 12.02
CA ASP A 72 -20.93 -43.79 12.86
C ASP A 72 -19.70 -44.14 12.01
N VAL A 73 -18.58 -43.48 12.29
CA VAL A 73 -17.33 -43.65 11.56
C VAL A 73 -16.26 -44.19 12.51
N VAL A 74 -15.65 -45.32 12.18
CA VAL A 74 -14.62 -45.96 13.00
C VAL A 74 -13.25 -45.78 12.32
N ASN A 75 -12.27 -45.38 13.12
CA ASN A 75 -10.85 -45.41 12.78
C ASN A 75 -10.11 -46.24 13.84
N ASP A 76 -8.86 -46.62 13.59
CA ASP A 76 -8.05 -47.54 14.42
C ASP A 76 -7.97 -47.19 15.92
N LYS A 77 -8.33 -45.94 16.29
CA LYS A 77 -8.26 -45.43 17.67
C LYS A 77 -9.60 -44.91 18.23
N TYR A 78 -10.59 -44.55 17.39
CA TYR A 78 -11.78 -43.81 17.83
C TYR A 78 -13.02 -44.14 16.99
N GLN A 79 -14.20 -43.98 17.59
CA GLN A 79 -15.49 -43.97 16.90
C GLN A 79 -16.04 -42.54 16.93
N SER A 80 -16.30 -41.97 15.77
CA SER A 80 -16.74 -40.58 15.61
C SER A 80 -18.08 -40.48 14.91
N HIS A 81 -18.81 -39.40 15.14
CA HIS A 81 -20.01 -39.07 14.40
C HIS A 81 -19.71 -38.00 13.36
N ILE A 82 -20.13 -38.25 12.13
CA ILE A 82 -20.01 -37.30 11.02
C ILE A 82 -21.36 -37.18 10.35
N VAL A 83 -21.90 -35.96 10.37
CA VAL A 83 -23.09 -35.60 9.63
C VAL A 83 -22.70 -35.30 8.18
N LEU A 84 -23.44 -35.86 7.24
CA LEU A 84 -23.33 -35.53 5.82
C LEU A 84 -24.63 -34.87 5.37
N VAL A 85 -24.51 -33.79 4.61
CA VAL A 85 -25.65 -33.08 4.01
C VAL A 85 -25.42 -33.00 2.51
N CYS A 86 -26.41 -33.37 1.71
CA CYS A 86 -26.28 -33.52 0.25
C CYS A 86 -27.16 -32.52 -0.49
N ASP A 87 -26.82 -32.21 -1.73
CA ASP A 87 -27.68 -31.50 -2.66
C ASP A 87 -29.04 -32.23 -2.80
N PRO A 88 -30.19 -31.55 -2.58
CA PRO A 88 -31.53 -32.08 -2.84
C PRO A 88 -31.70 -32.81 -4.18
N GLU A 89 -31.04 -32.34 -5.24
CA GLU A 89 -31.10 -32.94 -6.59
C GLU A 89 -30.36 -34.28 -6.69
N LYS A 90 -29.46 -34.57 -5.73
CA LYS A 90 -28.73 -35.84 -5.62
C LYS A 90 -29.28 -36.77 -4.55
N SER A 91 -30.46 -36.47 -3.99
CA SER A 91 -31.11 -37.26 -2.93
C SER A 91 -31.22 -38.77 -3.24
N GLU A 92 -31.56 -39.15 -4.48
CA GLU A 92 -31.65 -40.58 -4.84
C GLU A 92 -30.28 -41.28 -4.88
N LYS A 93 -29.26 -40.59 -5.40
CA LYS A 93 -27.87 -41.06 -5.38
C LYS A 93 -27.36 -41.15 -3.94
N PHE A 94 -27.69 -40.17 -3.12
CA PHE A 94 -27.35 -40.13 -1.70
C PHE A 94 -27.92 -41.32 -0.94
N HIS A 95 -29.21 -41.62 -1.14
CA HIS A 95 -29.83 -42.82 -0.60
C HIS A 95 -29.15 -44.10 -1.11
N THR A 96 -28.83 -44.16 -2.41
CA THR A 96 -28.18 -45.34 -3.01
C THR A 96 -26.81 -45.63 -2.37
N ILE A 97 -26.01 -44.62 -2.08
CA ILE A 97 -24.65 -44.78 -1.56
C ILE A 97 -24.64 -45.02 -0.04
N PHE A 98 -25.53 -44.33 0.69
CA PHE A 98 -25.47 -44.28 2.14
C PHE A 98 -26.56 -45.07 2.85
N ASP A 99 -27.72 -45.40 2.27
CA ASP A 99 -28.83 -46.06 2.99
C ASP A 99 -29.73 -46.97 2.13
N ASN A 100 -29.15 -47.68 1.16
CA ASN A 100 -29.90 -48.54 0.23
C ASN A 100 -30.23 -49.96 0.75
N ASP A 101 -29.94 -50.26 2.01
CA ASP A 101 -30.14 -51.59 2.60
C ASP A 101 -31.36 -51.58 3.54
N PRO A 102 -32.52 -52.11 3.12
CA PRO A 102 -33.73 -52.14 3.94
C PRO A 102 -33.63 -53.09 5.15
N THR A 103 -32.60 -53.93 5.23
CA THR A 103 -32.34 -54.85 6.34
C THR A 103 -31.23 -54.38 7.27
N ARG A 104 -30.72 -53.15 7.08
CA ARG A 104 -29.65 -52.58 7.88
C ARG A 104 -29.99 -52.54 9.36
N ASN A 105 -29.09 -53.07 10.19
CA ASN A 105 -29.11 -52.84 11.63
C ASN A 105 -28.45 -51.49 11.95
N TYR A 106 -29.26 -50.46 12.24
CA TYR A 106 -28.77 -49.10 12.51
C TYR A 106 -27.95 -48.99 13.81
N ASP A 107 -28.11 -49.92 14.76
CA ASP A 107 -27.32 -49.95 16.01
C ASP A 107 -25.87 -50.44 15.79
N GLU A 108 -25.67 -51.34 14.82
CA GLU A 108 -24.37 -51.99 14.55
C GLU A 108 -23.65 -51.41 13.33
N PHE A 109 -24.36 -50.68 12.47
CA PHE A 109 -23.79 -50.12 11.26
C PHE A 109 -22.71 -49.09 11.57
N THR A 110 -21.51 -49.30 11.03
CA THR A 110 -20.38 -48.36 11.10
C THR A 110 -19.65 -48.36 9.77
N LEU A 111 -19.07 -47.22 9.40
CA LEU A 111 -18.17 -47.10 8.24
C LEU A 111 -16.73 -46.91 8.70
N SER A 112 -15.77 -47.53 8.02
CA SER A 112 -14.37 -47.15 8.20
C SER A 112 -14.11 -45.75 7.64
N SER A 113 -13.09 -45.05 8.15
CA SER A 113 -12.67 -43.75 7.62
C SER A 113 -12.36 -43.80 6.11
N SER A 114 -11.75 -44.88 5.62
CA SER A 114 -11.46 -45.08 4.20
C SER A 114 -12.71 -45.25 3.35
N GLU A 115 -13.71 -46.00 3.84
CA GLU A 115 -14.98 -46.19 3.13
C GLU A 115 -15.78 -44.89 3.07
N LEU A 116 -15.81 -44.13 4.17
CA LEU A 116 -16.44 -42.81 4.20
C LEU A 116 -15.85 -41.90 3.11
N ILE A 117 -14.53 -41.74 3.08
CA ILE A 117 -13.83 -40.89 2.12
C ILE A 117 -14.11 -41.36 0.68
N SER A 118 -14.06 -42.67 0.43
CA SER A 118 -14.36 -43.22 -0.89
C SER A 118 -15.79 -42.89 -1.34
N LYS A 119 -16.77 -43.04 -0.45
CA LYS A 119 -18.19 -42.74 -0.75
C LYS A 119 -18.44 -41.25 -0.96
N ILE A 120 -17.79 -40.38 -0.18
CA ILE A 120 -17.88 -38.92 -0.36
C ILE A 120 -17.29 -38.52 -1.72
N LYS A 121 -16.16 -39.10 -2.13
CA LYS A 121 -15.51 -38.83 -3.43
C LYS A 121 -16.35 -39.25 -4.65
N GLU A 122 -17.44 -40.00 -4.46
CA GLU A 122 -18.41 -40.26 -5.53
C GLU A 122 -19.25 -39.02 -5.87
N PHE A 123 -19.34 -38.04 -4.97
CA PHE A 123 -20.01 -36.75 -5.18
C PHE A 123 -19.01 -35.69 -5.62
N LYS A 124 -19.47 -34.71 -6.40
CA LYS A 124 -18.65 -33.51 -6.66
C LYS A 124 -18.48 -32.69 -5.38
N THR A 125 -17.46 -31.85 -5.38
CA THR A 125 -17.10 -30.97 -4.25
C THR A 125 -18.21 -29.97 -3.88
N ASP A 126 -19.14 -29.69 -4.80
CA ASP A 126 -20.29 -28.81 -4.64
C ASP A 126 -21.63 -29.56 -4.43
N GLU A 127 -21.60 -30.90 -4.26
CA GLU A 127 -22.80 -31.74 -4.09
C GLU A 127 -22.99 -32.27 -2.66
N ILE A 128 -21.98 -32.15 -1.78
CA ILE A 128 -22.02 -32.70 -0.41
C ILE A 128 -21.22 -31.85 0.57
N ILE A 129 -21.72 -31.72 1.80
CA ILE A 129 -21.12 -31.01 2.93
C ILE A 129 -20.81 -32.02 4.03
N ILE A 130 -19.61 -31.90 4.61
CA ILE A 130 -19.14 -32.77 5.70
C ILE A 130 -19.21 -31.98 7.01
N ILE A 131 -19.92 -32.50 7.99
CA ILE A 131 -20.14 -31.85 9.29
C ILE A 131 -19.71 -32.79 10.42
N PRO A 132 -18.41 -32.86 10.76
CA PRO A 132 -17.95 -33.73 11.83
C PRO A 132 -18.23 -33.11 13.20
N HIS A 133 -18.65 -33.94 14.17
CA HIS A 133 -18.70 -33.52 15.57
C HIS A 133 -17.30 -33.16 16.03
N PHE A 134 -17.12 -32.01 16.67
CA PHE A 134 -15.81 -31.49 17.02
C PHE A 134 -15.73 -31.04 18.49
N LEU A 135 -14.54 -31.19 19.08
CA LEU A 135 -14.18 -30.77 20.44
C LEU A 135 -15.19 -31.18 21.52
N ASP A 136 -16.06 -30.26 21.92
CA ASP A 136 -16.93 -30.37 23.09
C ASP A 136 -18.35 -30.86 22.78
N LYS A 137 -18.66 -31.19 21.52
CA LYS A 137 -19.96 -31.76 21.10
C LYS A 137 -20.20 -33.12 21.76
N ASP A 138 -19.26 -34.06 21.60
CA ASP A 138 -19.28 -35.34 22.30
C ASP A 138 -17.85 -35.80 22.59
N LYS A 139 -17.46 -35.85 23.87
CA LYS A 139 -16.10 -36.23 24.28
C LYS A 139 -15.66 -37.62 23.79
N ARG A 140 -16.59 -38.50 23.42
CA ARG A 140 -16.32 -39.85 22.92
C ARG A 140 -16.49 -39.95 21.41
N ARG A 141 -17.40 -39.17 20.82
CA ARG A 141 -17.79 -39.25 19.40
C ARG A 141 -17.32 -38.08 18.53
N SER A 142 -16.67 -37.07 19.10
CA SER A 142 -16.05 -36.00 18.32
C SER A 142 -14.73 -36.44 17.66
N ILE A 143 -14.44 -35.91 16.47
CA ILE A 143 -13.15 -36.08 15.80
C ILE A 143 -12.06 -35.29 16.55
N ASN A 144 -10.83 -35.79 16.50
CA ASN A 144 -9.65 -35.08 17.00
C ASN A 144 -8.96 -34.29 15.86
N SER A 145 -7.97 -33.46 16.20
CA SER A 145 -7.21 -32.67 15.22
C SER A 145 -6.48 -33.53 14.18
N GLU A 146 -6.01 -34.74 14.55
CA GLU A 146 -5.35 -35.67 13.62
C GLU A 146 -6.31 -36.14 12.52
N PHE A 147 -7.52 -36.56 12.90
CA PHE A 147 -8.53 -37.01 11.95
C PHE A 147 -9.12 -35.86 11.15
N LYS A 148 -9.27 -34.68 11.76
CA LYS A 148 -9.61 -33.44 11.05
C LYS A 148 -8.64 -33.18 9.89
N HIS A 149 -7.34 -33.17 10.17
CA HIS A 149 -6.32 -32.94 9.14
C HIS A 149 -6.31 -34.02 8.06
N LEU A 150 -6.59 -35.27 8.40
CA LEU A 150 -6.74 -36.34 7.40
C LEU A 150 -7.92 -36.03 6.45
N LEU A 151 -9.08 -35.63 6.98
CA LEU A 151 -10.23 -35.27 6.15
C LEU A 151 -9.94 -34.04 5.29
N GLU A 152 -9.27 -33.01 5.82
CA GLU A 152 -8.88 -31.82 5.06
C GLU A 152 -7.92 -32.15 3.89
N GLN A 153 -7.00 -33.09 4.09
CA GLN A 153 -6.06 -33.52 3.05
C GLN A 153 -6.72 -34.39 1.99
N GLU A 154 -7.54 -35.35 2.40
CA GLU A 154 -8.17 -36.31 1.49
C GLU A 154 -9.39 -35.75 0.75
N LEU A 155 -10.08 -34.77 1.35
CA LEU A 155 -11.27 -34.11 0.82
C LEU A 155 -10.97 -32.63 0.53
N ILE A 156 -9.84 -32.38 -0.12
CA ILE A 156 -9.48 -31.04 -0.60
C ILE A 156 -10.60 -30.49 -1.51
N ASP A 157 -10.88 -29.19 -1.39
CA ASP A 157 -11.95 -28.47 -2.08
C ASP A 157 -13.41 -28.81 -1.68
N TYR A 158 -13.64 -29.83 -0.83
CA TYR A 158 -14.96 -30.07 -0.22
C TYR A 158 -15.20 -29.11 0.94
N VAL A 159 -16.47 -28.73 1.14
CA VAL A 159 -16.88 -27.90 2.28
C VAL A 159 -16.98 -28.75 3.54
N MET A 160 -16.20 -28.38 4.55
CA MET A 160 -16.24 -28.96 5.88
C MET A 160 -16.71 -27.93 6.92
N ILE A 161 -17.72 -28.27 7.70
CA ILE A 161 -18.30 -27.42 8.75
C ILE A 161 -18.14 -28.12 10.09
N LEU A 162 -17.34 -27.60 11.00
CA LEU A 162 -17.14 -28.23 12.30
C LEU A 162 -18.36 -28.01 13.20
N GLU A 163 -18.82 -29.06 13.90
CA GLU A 163 -19.93 -28.94 14.83
C GLU A 163 -19.46 -29.03 16.29
N PRO A 164 -19.31 -27.89 17.00
CA PRO A 164 -19.00 -27.88 18.43
C PRO A 164 -20.26 -28.03 19.30
N GLY A 165 -20.07 -28.25 20.60
CA GLY A 165 -21.18 -28.43 21.56
C GLY A 165 -21.76 -27.12 22.11
N LYS A 166 -21.01 -26.01 22.02
CA LYS A 166 -21.38 -24.72 22.63
C LYS A 166 -21.11 -23.54 21.70
N LEU A 167 -21.99 -22.53 21.76
CA LEU A 167 -21.85 -21.29 20.97
C LEU A 167 -20.52 -20.56 21.21
N ALA A 168 -20.02 -20.58 22.45
CA ALA A 168 -18.71 -20.00 22.76
C ALA A 168 -17.58 -20.71 22.00
N THR A 169 -17.62 -22.04 21.92
CA THR A 169 -16.63 -22.84 21.17
C THR A 169 -16.76 -22.57 19.67
N MET A 170 -17.98 -22.46 19.14
CA MET A 170 -18.25 -22.06 17.76
C MET A 170 -17.65 -20.69 17.44
N GLY A 171 -17.85 -19.69 18.31
CA GLY A 171 -17.27 -18.35 18.15
C GLY A 171 -15.73 -18.36 18.13
N ILE A 172 -15.10 -19.19 18.98
CA ILE A 172 -13.64 -19.33 18.99
C ILE A 172 -13.13 -19.96 17.69
N ILE A 173 -13.76 -21.04 17.21
CA ILE A 173 -13.37 -21.71 15.95
C ILE A 173 -13.51 -20.74 14.77
N ASN A 174 -14.65 -20.04 14.69
CA ASN A 174 -14.94 -19.05 13.65
C ASN A 174 -13.95 -17.87 13.67
N ALA A 175 -13.52 -17.40 14.85
CA ALA A 175 -12.50 -16.36 14.99
C ALA A 175 -11.11 -16.79 14.49
N HIS A 176 -10.86 -18.10 14.37
CA HIS A 176 -9.65 -18.67 13.77
C HIS A 176 -9.80 -18.97 12.26
N ASN A 177 -10.81 -18.37 11.59
CA ASN A 177 -11.11 -18.52 10.17
C ASN A 177 -11.46 -19.96 9.76
N GLU A 178 -11.97 -20.77 10.68
CA GLU A 178 -12.51 -22.10 10.39
C GLU A 178 -14.04 -22.06 10.48
N LEU A 179 -14.73 -22.78 9.60
CA LEU A 179 -16.18 -22.75 9.56
C LEU A 179 -16.80 -23.70 10.59
N ALA A 180 -17.54 -23.16 11.55
CA ALA A 180 -18.27 -23.93 12.56
C ALA A 180 -19.73 -23.48 12.71
N ILE A 181 -20.63 -24.46 12.81
CA ILE A 181 -22.08 -24.30 12.97
C ILE A 181 -22.56 -25.30 14.02
N ILE A 182 -23.45 -24.87 14.92
CA ILE A 182 -24.12 -25.76 15.89
C ILE A 182 -25.45 -26.22 15.31
N GLY A 183 -25.74 -27.52 15.39
CA GLY A 183 -27.08 -28.06 15.19
C GLY A 183 -27.71 -28.58 16.47
N SER A 184 -29.02 -28.82 16.44
CA SER A 184 -29.77 -29.17 17.65
C SER A 184 -29.41 -30.55 18.22
N ASP A 185 -29.12 -31.56 17.39
CA ASP A 185 -29.15 -32.98 17.80
C ASP A 185 -30.40 -33.25 18.68
N VAL A 186 -31.57 -32.87 18.15
CA VAL A 186 -32.81 -32.89 18.94
C VAL A 186 -33.15 -34.30 19.43
N LYS A 187 -33.23 -34.47 20.75
CA LYS A 187 -33.59 -35.74 21.42
C LYS A 187 -35.06 -35.80 21.86
N ASP A 188 -35.67 -34.62 22.00
CA ASP A 188 -37.04 -34.43 22.46
C ASP A 188 -37.65 -33.19 21.79
N TRP A 189 -38.62 -33.39 20.89
CA TRP A 189 -39.27 -32.31 20.15
C TRP A 189 -40.10 -31.36 21.03
N SER A 190 -40.44 -31.76 22.26
CA SER A 190 -41.10 -30.86 23.21
C SER A 190 -40.17 -29.75 23.70
N SER A 191 -38.84 -29.96 23.68
CA SER A 191 -37.84 -28.99 24.11
C SER A 191 -37.12 -28.30 22.94
N TYR A 192 -37.55 -28.49 21.69
CA TYR A 192 -36.87 -27.94 20.50
C TYR A 192 -36.68 -26.41 20.56
N SER A 193 -37.63 -25.67 21.14
CA SER A 193 -37.55 -24.21 21.27
C SER A 193 -36.50 -23.71 22.26
N SER A 194 -35.90 -24.61 23.06
CA SER A 194 -34.85 -24.27 24.02
C SER A 194 -33.43 -24.38 23.46
N TYR A 195 -33.27 -24.92 22.24
CA TYR A 195 -31.95 -25.03 21.61
C TYR A 195 -31.50 -23.66 21.08
N ASN A 196 -30.24 -23.33 21.36
CA ASN A 196 -29.61 -22.11 20.86
C ASN A 196 -29.01 -22.38 19.48
N LEU A 197 -29.84 -22.19 18.46
CA LEU A 197 -29.45 -22.37 17.05
C LEU A 197 -28.78 -21.11 16.49
N PRO A 198 -27.86 -21.26 15.51
CA PRO A 198 -27.28 -20.14 14.78
C PRO A 198 -28.35 -19.33 14.06
N GLU A 199 -28.23 -18.01 14.16
CA GLU A 199 -29.06 -17.07 13.42
C GLU A 199 -28.51 -16.91 11.99
N ILE A 200 -29.31 -16.38 11.08
CA ILE A 200 -28.88 -16.00 9.74
C ILE A 200 -29.56 -14.71 9.30
N LYS A 201 -28.79 -13.85 8.64
CA LYS A 201 -29.24 -12.52 8.21
C LYS A 201 -30.32 -12.56 7.12
N PHE A 202 -30.22 -13.52 6.20
CA PHE A 202 -31.13 -13.68 5.07
C PHE A 202 -31.36 -15.16 4.77
N LYS A 203 -32.54 -15.49 4.24
CA LYS A 203 -32.85 -16.85 3.77
C LYS A 203 -32.00 -17.15 2.53
N ILE A 204 -31.38 -18.33 2.50
CA ILE A 204 -30.64 -18.85 1.35
C ILE A 204 -31.54 -19.84 0.63
N GLU A 205 -31.89 -19.57 -0.62
CA GLU A 205 -32.94 -20.31 -1.33
C GLU A 205 -32.54 -21.71 -1.81
N SER A 206 -31.24 -22.00 -1.96
CA SER A 206 -30.77 -23.26 -2.53
C SER A 206 -29.49 -23.79 -1.89
N PHE A 207 -29.29 -25.11 -1.99
CA PHE A 207 -28.07 -25.78 -1.51
C PHE A 207 -26.82 -25.24 -2.17
N LYS A 208 -26.85 -24.98 -3.49
CA LYS A 208 -25.73 -24.40 -4.23
C LYS A 208 -25.36 -22.99 -3.76
N LYS A 209 -26.37 -22.18 -3.41
CA LYS A 209 -26.11 -20.87 -2.80
C LYS A 209 -25.46 -21.01 -1.41
N PHE A 210 -25.91 -21.99 -0.63
CA PHE A 210 -25.35 -22.28 0.68
C PHE A 210 -23.89 -22.76 0.61
N ILE A 211 -23.58 -23.71 -0.29
CA ILE A 211 -22.23 -24.27 -0.40
C ILE A 211 -21.20 -23.26 -0.90
N GLU A 212 -21.58 -22.36 -1.81
CA GLU A 212 -20.70 -21.32 -2.31
C GLU A 212 -20.40 -20.25 -1.26
N LEU A 213 -21.38 -19.91 -0.41
CA LEU A 213 -21.13 -19.12 0.79
C LEU A 213 -20.16 -19.86 1.74
N ALA A 214 -20.36 -21.17 1.93
CA ALA A 214 -19.56 -21.99 2.82
C ALA A 214 -18.11 -22.22 2.36
N LYS A 215 -17.83 -22.14 1.04
CA LYS A 215 -16.46 -22.14 0.50
C LYS A 215 -15.65 -20.93 0.97
N ASP A 216 -16.31 -19.80 1.22
CA ASP A 216 -15.72 -18.59 1.81
C ASP A 216 -16.17 -18.52 3.28
N GLY A 217 -15.53 -19.32 4.16
CA GLY A 217 -15.94 -19.49 5.55
C GLY A 217 -16.17 -18.16 6.29
N THR A 218 -15.32 -17.15 6.05
CA THR A 218 -15.46 -15.78 6.59
C THR A 218 -16.80 -15.14 6.23
N LEU A 219 -17.24 -15.29 4.97
CA LEU A 219 -18.49 -14.72 4.48
C LEU A 219 -19.70 -15.42 5.11
N LEU A 220 -19.69 -16.76 5.15
CA LEU A 220 -20.77 -17.52 5.79
C LEU A 220 -20.86 -17.18 7.28
N ILE A 221 -19.72 -17.09 7.99
CA ILE A 221 -19.66 -16.66 9.39
C ILE A 221 -20.28 -15.26 9.57
N LYS A 222 -19.91 -14.28 8.74
CA LYS A 222 -20.51 -12.92 8.79
C LYS A 222 -22.02 -12.96 8.54
N SER A 223 -22.49 -13.81 7.63
CA SER A 223 -23.92 -13.95 7.34
C SER A 223 -24.70 -14.65 8.47
N LEU A 224 -24.05 -15.53 9.23
CA LEU A 224 -24.62 -16.29 10.35
C LEU A 224 -24.58 -15.50 11.68
N LEU A 225 -23.49 -14.80 11.99
CA LEU A 225 -23.26 -14.28 13.34
C LEU A 225 -23.92 -12.94 13.68
N ASN A 226 -24.74 -12.36 12.79
CA ASN A 226 -25.34 -11.03 13.02
C ASN A 226 -24.30 -9.92 13.36
N GLU A 227 -23.03 -10.17 13.02
CA GLU A 227 -21.87 -9.34 13.39
C GLU A 227 -21.49 -8.34 12.29
N THR A 228 -22.12 -8.38 11.10
CA THR A 228 -21.86 -7.38 10.07
C THR A 228 -22.44 -6.04 10.51
N GLN A 229 -21.64 -5.27 11.23
CA GLN A 229 -21.96 -3.90 11.60
C GLN A 229 -22.39 -3.14 10.34
N SER A 230 -23.57 -2.54 10.39
CA SER A 230 -24.07 -1.67 9.34
C SER A 230 -24.17 -0.26 9.87
N GLU A 231 -23.82 0.70 9.03
CA GLU A 231 -24.02 2.11 9.29
C GLU A 231 -25.16 2.61 8.43
N ASP A 232 -26.12 3.26 9.08
CA ASP A 232 -27.26 3.80 8.37
C ASP A 232 -26.94 5.19 7.83
N ILE A 233 -27.05 5.35 6.51
CA ILE A 233 -26.85 6.61 5.82
C ILE A 233 -28.20 7.24 5.56
N GLU A 234 -28.44 8.40 6.17
CA GLU A 234 -29.61 9.24 5.94
C GLU A 234 -29.37 10.23 4.79
N PHE A 235 -30.33 10.32 3.87
CA PHE A 235 -30.36 11.28 2.77
C PHE A 235 -31.80 11.77 2.52
N ASP A 236 -31.96 12.80 1.68
CA ASP A 236 -33.26 13.47 1.40
C ASP A 236 -34.33 12.51 0.84
N GLY A 237 -33.93 11.29 0.47
CA GLY A 237 -34.78 10.21 0.01
C GLY A 237 -35.08 9.10 1.02
N GLY A 238 -34.41 9.01 2.17
CA GLY A 238 -34.62 7.97 3.19
C GLY A 238 -33.34 7.51 3.91
N LYS A 239 -33.36 6.27 4.43
CA LYS A 239 -32.28 5.69 5.24
C LYS A 239 -31.84 4.36 4.63
N ILE A 240 -30.58 4.25 4.19
CA ILE A 240 -30.01 3.01 3.62
C ILE A 240 -28.95 2.46 4.59
N PRO A 241 -29.08 1.20 5.04
CA PRO A 241 -28.01 0.52 5.78
C PRO A 241 -26.88 0.16 4.82
N ILE A 242 -25.65 0.58 5.11
CA ILE A 242 -24.44 0.14 4.42
C ILE A 242 -23.68 -0.81 5.35
N TYR A 243 -23.37 -2.01 4.88
CA TYR A 243 -22.67 -3.00 5.68
C TYR A 243 -21.16 -2.77 5.64
N ASN A 244 -20.47 -3.06 6.75
CA ASN A 244 -19.00 -3.10 6.83
C ASN A 244 -18.44 -4.33 6.11
N ASP A 245 -18.70 -4.38 4.80
CA ASP A 245 -18.43 -5.45 3.86
C ASP A 245 -18.45 -4.86 2.44
N ILE A 246 -18.54 -5.71 1.40
CA ILE A 246 -18.74 -5.31 0.01
C ILE A 246 -20.24 -5.06 -0.23
N ASN A 247 -20.54 -3.85 -0.68
CA ASN A 247 -21.87 -3.40 -1.08
C ASN A 247 -21.81 -3.04 -2.58
N ILE A 248 -22.66 -3.68 -3.39
CA ILE A 248 -22.72 -3.45 -4.84
C ILE A 248 -23.87 -2.54 -5.19
N ILE A 249 -23.60 -1.51 -5.99
CA ILE A 249 -24.60 -0.61 -6.56
C ILE A 249 -24.70 -0.92 -8.05
N PHE A 250 -25.91 -1.19 -8.55
CA PHE A 250 -26.13 -1.49 -9.97
C PHE A 250 -27.46 -0.91 -10.46
N GLY A 251 -27.62 -0.82 -11.79
CA GLY A 251 -28.79 -0.26 -12.44
C GLY A 251 -28.45 0.43 -13.76
N GLU A 252 -29.45 0.89 -14.50
CA GLU A 252 -29.28 1.47 -15.84
C GLU A 252 -28.32 2.68 -15.86
N LYS A 253 -27.78 3.05 -17.03
CA LYS A 253 -27.03 4.30 -17.19
C LYS A 253 -27.95 5.48 -16.90
N GLY A 254 -27.51 6.40 -16.04
CA GLY A 254 -28.34 7.54 -15.61
C GLY A 254 -29.32 7.24 -14.46
N SER A 255 -29.31 6.04 -13.89
CA SER A 255 -30.20 5.63 -12.78
C SER A 255 -29.86 6.23 -11.40
N GLY A 256 -28.91 7.17 -11.31
CA GLY A 256 -28.53 7.84 -10.06
C GLY A 256 -27.47 7.14 -9.21
N LYS A 257 -26.72 6.16 -9.75
CA LYS A 257 -25.62 5.47 -9.04
C LYS A 257 -24.52 6.42 -8.55
N THR A 258 -23.98 7.24 -9.43
CA THR A 258 -22.94 8.23 -9.09
C THR A 258 -23.45 9.26 -8.08
N ILE A 259 -24.72 9.67 -8.18
CA ILE A 259 -25.34 10.58 -7.21
C ILE A 259 -25.38 9.94 -5.82
N LEU A 260 -25.81 8.68 -5.71
CA LEU A 260 -25.82 7.96 -4.44
C LEU A 260 -24.40 7.86 -3.84
N LEU A 261 -23.41 7.49 -4.65
CA LEU A 261 -22.03 7.34 -4.20
C LEU A 261 -21.40 8.67 -3.78
N GLU A 262 -21.46 9.69 -4.63
CA GLU A 262 -20.73 10.94 -4.46
C GLU A 262 -21.46 11.93 -3.54
N ASN A 263 -22.76 12.12 -3.74
CA ASN A 263 -23.48 13.16 -3.01
C ASN A 263 -23.96 12.69 -1.65
N GLU A 264 -24.37 11.42 -1.53
CA GLU A 264 -24.96 10.90 -0.28
C GLU A 264 -23.91 10.15 0.55
N ILE A 265 -23.34 9.07 0.00
CA ILE A 265 -22.46 8.16 0.74
C ILE A 265 -21.11 8.81 1.07
N PHE A 266 -20.42 9.38 0.08
CA PHE A 266 -19.12 10.03 0.29
C PHE A 266 -19.24 11.21 1.27
N SER A 267 -20.22 12.10 1.06
CA SER A 267 -20.50 13.22 1.96
C SER A 267 -20.83 12.80 3.40
N HIS A 268 -21.47 11.64 3.59
CA HIS A 268 -21.73 11.09 4.92
C HIS A 268 -20.41 10.69 5.58
N TYR A 269 -19.60 9.87 4.90
CA TYR A 269 -18.35 9.38 5.46
C TYR A 269 -17.31 10.47 5.71
N GLU A 270 -17.26 11.54 4.91
CA GLU A 270 -16.38 12.70 5.18
C GLU A 270 -16.63 13.31 6.57
N LYS A 271 -17.87 13.25 7.06
CA LYS A 271 -18.25 13.80 8.38
C LYS A 271 -17.92 12.86 9.54
N THR A 272 -17.67 11.57 9.27
CA THR A 272 -17.44 10.54 10.29
C THR A 272 -15.99 10.47 10.79
N GLY A 273 -15.06 11.21 10.18
CA GLY A 273 -13.63 11.18 10.51
C GLY A 273 -12.89 9.93 10.01
N LYS A 274 -13.57 9.02 9.30
CA LYS A 274 -12.98 7.86 8.64
C LYS A 274 -12.12 8.31 7.45
N ARG A 275 -11.02 7.58 7.20
CA ARG A 275 -10.21 7.81 6.00
C ARG A 275 -10.90 7.17 4.81
N ILE A 276 -11.31 7.98 3.85
CA ILE A 276 -12.05 7.52 2.68
C ILE A 276 -11.33 7.82 1.39
N ILE A 277 -11.52 6.95 0.40
CA ILE A 277 -11.07 7.16 -0.96
C ILE A 277 -12.25 6.99 -1.92
N PHE A 278 -12.41 7.96 -2.82
CA PHE A 278 -13.35 7.86 -3.92
C PHE A 278 -12.58 7.83 -5.24
N HIS A 279 -12.90 6.85 -6.07
CA HIS A 279 -12.28 6.67 -7.38
C HIS A 279 -13.34 6.47 -8.45
N LYS A 280 -13.39 7.42 -9.38
CA LYS A 280 -14.17 7.35 -10.61
C LYS A 280 -13.32 6.74 -11.72
N GLY A 281 -13.83 5.69 -12.37
CA GLY A 281 -13.17 5.02 -13.49
C GLY A 281 -12.93 5.94 -14.70
N SER A 282 -13.59 7.11 -14.80
CA SER A 282 -13.30 8.13 -15.81
C SER A 282 -12.02 8.95 -15.52
N GLU A 283 -11.60 9.04 -14.26
CA GLU A 283 -10.55 9.96 -13.79
C GLU A 283 -9.19 9.27 -13.59
N TYR A 284 -9.04 8.02 -14.07
CA TYR A 284 -7.82 7.23 -13.90
C TYR A 284 -6.54 7.95 -14.38
N ARG A 285 -6.63 8.79 -15.42
CA ARG A 285 -5.48 9.55 -15.94
C ARG A 285 -4.95 10.57 -14.93
N GLU A 286 -5.85 11.30 -14.29
CA GLU A 286 -5.49 12.30 -13.29
C GLU A 286 -4.92 11.61 -12.06
N LYS A 287 -5.55 10.51 -11.63
CA LYS A 287 -5.06 9.72 -10.51
C LYS A 287 -3.68 9.11 -10.77
N TYR A 288 -3.45 8.58 -11.97
CA TYR A 288 -2.15 8.07 -12.37
C TYR A 288 -1.07 9.16 -12.35
N LYS A 289 -1.38 10.36 -12.89
CA LYS A 289 -0.46 11.51 -12.83
C LYS A 289 -0.19 11.94 -11.38
N GLN A 290 -1.21 11.96 -10.52
CA GLN A 290 -1.06 12.28 -9.10
C GLN A 290 -0.09 11.30 -8.43
N ILE A 291 -0.27 9.99 -8.63
CA ILE A 291 0.62 8.95 -8.05
C ILE A 291 2.07 9.16 -8.51
N LEU A 292 2.28 9.42 -9.80
CA LEU A 292 3.63 9.71 -10.30
C LEU A 292 4.22 10.96 -9.65
N ASN A 293 3.46 12.06 -9.59
CA ASN A 293 3.92 13.32 -9.03
C ASN A 293 4.24 13.21 -7.54
N GLU A 294 3.42 12.50 -6.77
CA GLU A 294 3.70 12.25 -5.34
C GLU A 294 5.03 11.52 -5.14
N LYS A 295 5.33 10.49 -5.96
CA LYS A 295 6.62 9.78 -5.90
C LYS A 295 7.78 10.65 -6.37
N ILE A 296 7.57 11.42 -7.44
CA ILE A 296 8.56 12.37 -7.95
C ILE A 296 8.88 13.37 -6.84
N GLU A 297 7.90 14.08 -6.31
CA GLU A 297 8.02 15.16 -5.32
C GLU A 297 8.70 14.75 -4.02
N LYS A 298 8.60 13.48 -3.58
CA LYS A 298 9.36 12.99 -2.43
C LYS A 298 10.87 13.22 -2.51
N MET A 299 11.45 13.15 -3.72
CA MET A 299 12.87 13.37 -3.90
C MET A 299 13.21 14.87 -3.86
N MET A 300 14.01 15.26 -2.87
CA MET A 300 14.43 16.65 -2.64
C MET A 300 15.88 16.86 -3.03
N ILE A 301 16.21 18.03 -3.57
CA ILE A 301 17.60 18.41 -3.80
C ILE A 301 18.13 19.05 -2.52
N ASP A 302 19.30 18.62 -2.05
CA ASP A 302 19.95 19.21 -0.87
C ASP A 302 20.34 20.67 -1.14
N VAL A 303 19.57 21.59 -0.55
CA VAL A 303 19.72 23.04 -0.70
C VAL A 303 21.05 23.54 -0.12
N ASP A 304 21.54 22.91 0.96
CA ASP A 304 22.80 23.30 1.59
C ASP A 304 23.98 22.95 0.66
N ILE A 305 23.98 21.73 0.10
CA ILE A 305 25.02 21.30 -0.86
C ILE A 305 24.96 22.17 -2.13
N GLN A 306 23.76 22.46 -2.65
CA GLN A 306 23.60 23.39 -3.79
C GLN A 306 24.21 24.76 -3.51
N GLY A 307 23.91 25.36 -2.35
CA GLY A 307 24.47 26.65 -1.96
C GLY A 307 26.00 26.63 -1.86
N GLU A 308 26.58 25.54 -1.32
CA GLU A 308 28.03 25.38 -1.27
C GLU A 308 28.67 25.28 -2.66
N ILE A 309 28.06 24.54 -3.59
CA ILE A 309 28.51 24.44 -4.98
C ILE A 309 28.48 25.82 -5.64
N ALA A 310 27.42 26.59 -5.47
CA ALA A 310 27.29 27.95 -6.01
C ALA A 310 28.41 28.88 -5.51
N VAL A 311 28.69 28.86 -4.20
CA VAL A 311 29.77 29.67 -3.60
C VAL A 311 31.14 29.25 -4.13
N LEU A 312 31.43 27.95 -4.21
CA LEU A 312 32.70 27.47 -4.75
C LEU A 312 32.83 27.84 -6.22
N PHE A 313 31.80 27.62 -7.04
CA PHE A 313 31.81 28.00 -8.45
C PHE A 313 32.16 29.48 -8.64
N ASN A 314 31.55 30.37 -7.86
CA ASN A 314 31.86 31.80 -7.87
C ASN A 314 33.34 32.08 -7.57
N LYS A 315 33.96 31.39 -6.59
CA LYS A 315 35.39 31.53 -6.30
C LYS A 315 36.26 31.02 -7.46
N ILE A 316 35.87 29.90 -8.05
CA ILE A 316 36.57 29.22 -9.14
C ILE A 316 36.63 30.10 -10.40
N VAL A 317 35.49 30.67 -10.80
CA VAL A 317 35.34 31.41 -12.07
C VAL A 317 35.88 32.84 -11.99
N ASN A 318 35.86 33.43 -10.79
CA ASN A 318 36.34 34.78 -10.53
C ASN A 318 37.80 34.87 -10.08
N TYR A 319 38.48 33.73 -9.87
CA TYR A 319 39.90 33.70 -9.55
C TYR A 319 40.74 34.41 -10.61
N LYS A 320 41.61 35.33 -10.16
CA LYS A 320 42.56 36.05 -10.98
C LYS A 320 43.88 36.21 -10.25
N GLU A 321 44.98 35.99 -10.97
CA GLU A 321 46.33 36.28 -10.50
C GLU A 321 46.71 37.72 -10.88
N PRO A 322 47.13 38.55 -9.92
CA PRO A 322 47.62 39.89 -10.21
C PRO A 322 48.93 39.81 -10.99
N THR A 323 49.18 40.81 -11.84
CA THR A 323 50.47 40.94 -12.52
C THR A 323 51.58 41.08 -11.48
N ILE A 324 52.56 40.17 -11.51
CA ILE A 324 53.69 40.20 -10.57
C ILE A 324 54.46 41.50 -10.80
N LYS A 325 54.53 42.36 -9.78
CA LYS A 325 55.35 43.57 -9.83
C LYS A 325 56.81 43.15 -10.02
N ASN A 326 57.57 43.92 -10.80
CA ASN A 326 59.00 43.65 -11.00
C ASN A 326 59.75 43.89 -9.67
N PHE A 327 59.84 42.83 -8.86
CA PHE A 327 60.47 42.88 -7.55
C PHE A 327 61.96 43.24 -7.66
N VAL A 328 62.64 42.79 -8.71
CA VAL A 328 64.04 43.14 -8.99
C VAL A 328 64.18 44.66 -9.10
N LYS A 329 63.32 45.31 -9.91
CA LYS A 329 63.29 46.77 -10.03
C LYS A 329 63.02 47.46 -8.69
N ILE A 330 62.07 46.95 -7.90
CA ILE A 330 61.75 47.50 -6.57
C ILE A 330 62.97 47.44 -5.64
N TYR A 331 63.67 46.30 -5.59
CA TYR A 331 64.87 46.14 -4.75
C TYR A 331 66.06 46.97 -5.24
N LEU A 332 66.23 47.11 -6.56
CA LEU A 332 67.24 48.00 -7.14
C LEU A 332 66.97 49.47 -6.77
N GLU A 333 65.72 49.92 -6.88
CA GLU A 333 65.33 51.28 -6.48
C GLU A 333 65.53 51.54 -4.98
N CYS A 334 65.28 50.53 -4.12
CA CYS A 334 65.56 50.62 -2.69
C CYS A 334 67.05 50.87 -2.44
N LYS A 335 67.94 50.12 -3.11
CA LYS A 335 69.39 50.24 -2.96
C LYS A 335 69.93 51.56 -3.52
N GLN A 336 69.40 52.03 -4.65
CA GLN A 336 69.80 53.30 -5.25
C GLN A 336 69.40 54.53 -4.44
N LYS A 337 68.28 54.45 -3.69
CA LYS A 337 67.73 55.54 -2.89
C LYS A 337 67.96 55.32 -1.38
N GLU A 338 69.01 54.62 -0.98
CA GLU A 338 69.35 54.42 0.43
C GLU A 338 69.68 55.76 1.11
N SER A 339 69.13 55.96 2.32
CA SER A 339 69.24 57.22 3.06
C SER A 339 70.37 57.20 4.09
N ASN A 340 71.23 58.22 4.09
CA ASN A 340 72.16 58.49 5.20
C ASN A 340 71.50 59.29 6.35
N ASN A 341 70.18 59.51 6.31
CA ASN A 341 69.46 60.30 7.30
C ASN A 341 69.37 59.56 8.65
N LYS A 342 70.06 60.08 9.66
CA LYS A 342 70.11 59.52 11.04
C LYS A 342 68.72 59.26 11.62
N ASN A 343 67.75 60.15 11.40
CA ASN A 343 66.40 60.03 11.98
C ASN A 343 65.60 58.88 11.37
N ARG A 344 65.81 58.59 10.07
CA ARG A 344 65.19 57.43 9.42
C ARG A 344 65.87 56.12 9.85
N ASN A 345 67.18 56.13 10.01
CA ASN A 345 67.94 54.94 10.41
C ASN A 345 67.66 54.53 11.87
N LEU A 346 67.20 55.47 12.71
CA LEU A 346 66.62 55.17 14.02
C LEU A 346 65.31 54.36 13.92
N LEU A 347 64.52 54.55 12.87
CA LEU A 347 63.31 53.77 12.57
C LEU A 347 63.67 52.41 11.92
N LYS A 348 64.32 51.54 12.70
CA LYS A 348 64.79 50.19 12.29
C LYS A 348 63.71 49.33 11.59
N LYS A 349 62.43 49.59 11.84
CA LYS A 349 61.27 48.90 11.23
C LYS A 349 61.13 49.10 9.71
N THR A 350 61.77 50.11 9.12
CA THR A 350 61.79 50.33 7.65
C THR A 350 62.52 49.22 6.88
N SER A 351 63.37 48.44 7.57
CA SER A 351 64.11 47.29 7.01
C SER A 351 63.48 45.93 7.32
N ALA A 352 62.41 45.89 8.11
CA ALA A 352 61.79 44.65 8.56
C ALA A 352 61.01 43.95 7.43
N HIS A 353 60.97 42.61 7.47
CA HIS A 353 60.18 41.79 6.57
C HIS A 353 59.09 41.07 7.36
N TYR A 354 57.92 40.91 6.74
CA TYR A 354 56.82 40.15 7.32
C TYR A 354 56.15 39.34 6.21
N THR A 355 56.15 38.03 6.38
CA THR A 355 55.51 37.08 5.47
C THR A 355 54.69 36.13 6.32
N ASN A 356 53.37 36.28 6.29
CA ASN A 356 52.47 35.27 6.82
C ASN A 356 51.22 35.20 5.97
N SER A 357 50.80 33.99 5.60
CA SER A 357 49.67 33.77 4.71
C SER A 357 48.58 32.95 5.42
N LYS A 358 47.90 33.55 6.40
CA LYS A 358 46.74 32.91 7.06
C LYS A 358 45.43 33.14 6.31
N ASN A 359 44.42 32.33 6.65
CA ASN A 359 43.14 32.27 5.95
C ASN A 359 42.38 33.59 6.07
N GLU A 360 41.62 33.94 5.04
CA GLU A 360 40.74 35.10 5.08
C GLU A 360 39.67 34.93 6.16
N PHE A 361 39.25 36.04 6.77
CA PHE A 361 38.18 36.08 7.77
C PHE A 361 36.91 35.38 7.29
N SER A 362 36.51 35.63 6.04
CA SER A 362 35.34 35.03 5.39
C SER A 362 35.42 33.50 5.33
N GLU A 363 36.62 32.94 5.15
CA GLU A 363 36.82 31.50 5.07
C GLU A 363 36.76 30.84 6.46
N ILE A 364 37.32 31.49 7.48
CA ILE A 364 37.24 31.03 8.87
C ILE A 364 35.78 31.06 9.33
N GLN A 365 35.07 32.15 9.04
CA GLN A 365 33.65 32.30 9.33
C GLN A 365 32.82 31.19 8.68
N ARG A 366 32.97 30.98 7.37
CA ARG A 366 32.24 29.94 6.64
C ARG A 366 32.50 28.54 7.20
N LYS A 367 33.75 28.22 7.54
CA LYS A 367 34.11 26.92 8.15
C LYS A 367 33.50 26.74 9.53
N LEU A 368 33.43 27.81 10.32
CA LEU A 368 32.79 27.81 11.63
C LEU A 368 31.28 27.57 11.47
N GLU A 369 30.59 28.36 10.64
CA GLU A 369 29.16 28.22 10.36
C GLU A 369 28.81 26.80 9.90
N LYS A 370 29.57 26.23 8.96
CA LYS A 370 29.37 24.83 8.50
C LYS A 370 29.45 23.82 9.63
N LYS A 371 30.45 23.93 10.50
CA LYS A 371 30.61 23.01 11.65
C LYS A 371 29.48 23.18 12.67
N LEU A 372 29.07 24.43 12.91
CA LEU A 372 27.97 24.74 13.84
C LEU A 372 26.62 24.24 13.32
N ASN A 373 26.33 24.40 12.03
CA ASN A 373 25.10 23.88 11.42
C ASN A 373 25.03 22.35 11.52
N LYS A 374 26.14 21.63 11.29
CA LYS A 374 26.19 20.18 11.48
C LYS A 374 25.88 19.78 12.92
N ILE A 375 26.40 20.51 13.91
CA ILE A 375 26.08 20.26 15.33
C ILE A 375 24.60 20.53 15.60
N ASN A 376 24.04 21.64 15.10
CA ASN A 376 22.63 21.98 15.30
C ASN A 376 21.70 20.89 14.74
N LYS A 377 21.96 20.38 13.53
CA LYS A 377 21.18 19.28 12.93
C LYS A 377 21.18 18.03 13.82
N VAL A 378 22.33 17.69 14.44
CA VAL A 378 22.41 16.56 15.36
C VAL A 378 21.68 16.85 16.67
N CYS A 379 21.71 18.09 17.17
CA CYS A 379 20.93 18.49 18.34
C CYS A 379 19.42 18.35 18.08
N GLU A 380 18.93 18.84 16.94
CA GLU A 380 17.52 18.76 16.54
C GLU A 380 17.07 17.29 16.44
N LEU A 381 17.87 16.45 15.78
CA LEU A 381 17.61 15.02 15.68
C LEU A 381 17.58 14.34 17.07
N ASN A 382 18.50 14.70 17.96
CA ASN A 382 18.53 14.16 19.32
C ASN A 382 17.29 14.54 20.16
N GLU A 383 16.71 15.72 19.90
CA GLU A 383 15.49 16.17 20.58
C GLU A 383 14.25 15.42 20.08
N GLN A 384 14.13 15.20 18.77
CA GLN A 384 12.96 14.60 18.11
C GLN A 384 12.79 13.09 18.36
N GLU A 385 13.87 12.33 18.47
CA GLU A 385 13.82 10.87 18.60
C GLU A 385 13.34 10.42 19.98
N ASP A 386 12.34 9.54 20.10
CA ASP A 386 11.88 9.05 21.43
C ASP A 386 12.84 7.97 21.98
N ARG A 387 13.78 8.39 22.82
CA ARG A 387 14.82 7.54 23.41
C ARG A 387 15.14 7.97 24.84
N ASN A 388 15.88 7.13 25.55
CA ASN A 388 16.25 7.33 26.96
C ASN A 388 16.73 8.77 27.25
N ILE A 389 16.07 9.43 28.21
CA ILE A 389 16.31 10.82 28.60
C ILE A 389 17.75 11.04 29.06
N THR A 390 18.35 10.07 29.74
CA THR A 390 19.74 10.14 30.22
C THR A 390 20.70 10.22 29.04
N ASP A 391 20.54 9.35 28.04
CA ASP A 391 21.39 9.33 26.86
C ASP A 391 21.20 10.56 25.97
N LYS A 392 19.97 11.09 25.91
CA LYS A 392 19.70 12.40 25.27
C LYS A 392 20.50 13.50 25.94
N SER A 393 20.40 13.60 27.27
CA SER A 393 21.07 14.64 28.05
C SER A 393 22.59 14.56 27.93
N GLN A 394 23.16 13.35 27.93
CA GLN A 394 24.58 13.12 27.78
C GLN A 394 25.09 13.56 26.40
N LEU A 395 24.41 13.17 25.33
CA LEU A 395 24.78 13.57 23.98
C LEU A 395 24.68 15.10 23.81
N SER A 396 23.61 15.72 24.30
CA SER A 396 23.45 17.18 24.27
C SER A 396 24.58 17.91 25.01
N HIS A 397 25.03 17.36 26.15
CA HIS A 397 26.16 17.91 26.91
C HIS A 397 27.47 17.83 26.13
N GLU A 398 27.78 16.68 25.52
CA GLU A 398 29.00 16.50 24.72
C GLU A 398 28.99 17.35 23.44
N LEU A 399 27.83 17.49 22.77
CA LEU A 399 27.67 18.40 21.63
C LEU A 399 27.89 19.87 22.03
N LYS A 400 27.44 20.27 23.21
CA LYS A 400 27.68 21.63 23.75
C LYS A 400 29.16 21.88 24.01
N LYS A 401 29.88 20.91 24.59
CA LYS A 401 31.35 21.00 24.75
C LYS A 401 32.06 21.11 23.41
N LEU A 402 31.70 20.27 22.44
CA LEU A 402 32.27 20.31 21.09
C LEU A 402 32.02 21.67 20.42
N ARG A 403 30.80 22.19 20.52
CA ARG A 403 30.44 23.52 20.02
C ARG A 403 31.35 24.60 20.59
N GLN A 404 31.53 24.61 21.92
CA GLN A 404 32.39 25.58 22.59
C GLN A 404 33.85 25.46 22.16
N TYR A 405 34.36 24.24 22.05
CA TYR A 405 35.72 23.97 21.55
C TYR A 405 35.93 24.51 20.13
N ILE A 406 34.98 24.28 19.21
CA ILE A 406 35.08 24.76 17.83
C ILE A 406 35.08 26.28 17.79
N ILE A 407 34.23 26.94 18.59
CA ILE A 407 34.18 28.41 18.66
C ILE A 407 35.50 28.98 19.18
N GLU A 408 36.05 28.45 20.28
CA GLU A 408 37.33 28.93 20.83
C GLU A 408 38.50 28.68 19.87
N LYS A 409 38.50 27.54 19.18
CA LYS A 409 39.47 27.26 18.12
C LYS A 409 39.36 28.28 16.98
N SER A 410 38.16 28.54 16.47
CA SER A 410 37.96 29.52 15.41
C SER A 410 38.26 30.95 15.85
N LYS A 411 38.00 31.31 17.11
CA LYS A 411 38.41 32.59 17.70
C LYS A 411 39.93 32.77 17.70
N THR A 412 40.67 31.71 18.03
CA THR A 412 42.13 31.70 17.94
C THR A 412 42.59 31.90 16.49
N GLU A 413 41.99 31.16 15.54
CA GLU A 413 42.26 31.33 14.10
C GLU A 413 41.96 32.77 13.61
N PHE A 414 40.89 33.39 14.11
CA PHE A 414 40.54 34.77 13.81
C PHE A 414 41.54 35.78 14.40
N GLN A 415 41.93 35.63 15.66
CA GLN A 415 42.92 36.49 16.32
C GLN A 415 44.26 36.45 15.59
N ASP A 416 44.67 35.25 15.18
CA ASP A 416 45.85 35.01 14.38
C ASP A 416 45.78 35.73 13.02
N SER A 417 44.70 35.53 12.26
CA SER A 417 44.50 36.18 10.96
C SER A 417 44.43 37.71 11.09
N PHE A 418 43.79 38.21 12.14
CA PHE A 418 43.74 39.64 12.45
C PHE A 418 45.13 40.21 12.73
N THR A 419 45.89 39.54 13.59
CA THR A 419 47.23 39.97 13.99
C THR A 419 48.15 40.03 12.77
N ASP A 420 48.11 39.00 11.92
CA ASP A 420 48.87 38.96 10.67
C ASP A 420 48.55 40.14 9.76
N LEU A 421 47.26 40.39 9.52
CA LEU A 421 46.80 41.48 8.64
C LEU A 421 47.16 42.85 9.21
N LYS A 422 47.06 43.04 10.54
CA LYS A 422 47.41 44.30 11.19
C LYS A 422 48.91 44.54 11.22
N ILE A 423 49.75 43.51 11.47
CA ILE A 423 51.21 43.65 11.38
C ILE A 423 51.63 44.04 9.97
N TYR A 424 51.05 43.39 8.95
CA TYR A 424 51.33 43.73 7.55
C TYR A 424 50.97 45.19 7.24
N ASN A 425 49.75 45.61 7.56
CA ASN A 425 49.28 46.98 7.31
C ASN A 425 50.05 48.03 8.11
N PHE A 426 50.43 47.72 9.35
CA PHE A 426 51.24 48.59 10.20
C PHE A 426 52.62 48.84 9.60
N LEU A 427 53.31 47.77 9.19
CA LEU A 427 54.62 47.89 8.55
C LEU A 427 54.53 48.65 7.22
N ASP A 428 53.52 48.36 6.40
CA ASP A 428 53.30 49.06 5.14
C ASP A 428 53.05 50.56 5.36
N THR A 429 52.22 50.91 6.36
CA THR A 429 51.95 52.30 6.74
C THR A 429 53.21 53.03 7.19
N ILE A 430 54.02 52.44 8.08
CA ILE A 430 55.27 53.04 8.54
C ILE A 430 56.24 53.26 7.37
N LYS A 431 56.41 52.24 6.52
CA LYS A 431 57.30 52.31 5.35
C LYS A 431 56.86 53.42 4.40
N ASN A 432 55.58 53.46 4.05
CA ASN A 432 55.01 54.48 3.17
C ASN A 432 55.14 55.90 3.77
N SER A 433 54.90 56.07 5.06
CA SER A 433 55.07 57.36 5.74
C SER A 433 56.53 57.80 5.79
N ALA A 434 57.46 56.88 6.07
CA ALA A 434 58.88 57.17 6.09
C ALA A 434 59.38 57.55 4.68
N ASP A 435 58.95 56.82 3.65
CA ASP A 435 59.31 57.06 2.26
C ASP A 435 58.82 58.43 1.78
N LYS A 436 57.55 58.77 2.03
CA LYS A 436 56.98 60.09 1.72
C LYS A 436 57.74 61.25 2.34
N LYS A 437 58.18 61.13 3.59
CA LYS A 437 58.85 62.22 4.32
C LYS A 437 60.34 62.37 4.00
N THR A 438 60.97 61.34 3.43
CA THR A 438 62.43 61.30 3.23
C THR A 438 62.86 61.21 1.77
N GLY A 439 61.93 61.02 0.84
CA GLY A 439 62.22 60.84 -0.58
C GLY A 439 62.94 59.52 -0.93
N THR A 440 63.05 58.62 0.05
CA THR A 440 63.73 57.32 -0.09
C THR A 440 62.72 56.18 -0.22
N LYS A 441 63.18 54.96 -0.51
CA LYS A 441 62.30 53.81 -0.73
C LYS A 441 62.62 52.66 0.24
N SER A 442 61.64 52.21 0.99
CA SER A 442 61.75 51.11 1.96
C SER A 442 61.71 49.75 1.26
N LYS A 443 62.37 48.75 1.86
CA LYS A 443 62.25 47.35 1.40
C LYS A 443 60.79 46.90 1.55
N PRO A 444 60.21 46.19 0.56
CA PRO A 444 58.84 45.70 0.66
C PRO A 444 58.70 44.66 1.79
N ASN A 445 57.48 44.49 2.33
CA ASN A 445 57.21 43.49 3.37
C ASN A 445 57.53 42.07 2.86
N ASP A 446 57.13 41.78 1.62
CA ASP A 446 57.37 40.54 0.90
C ASP A 446 57.45 40.76 -0.62
N ILE A 447 57.66 39.67 -1.37
CA ILE A 447 57.69 39.66 -2.85
C ILE A 447 56.44 39.01 -3.48
N GLY A 448 55.45 38.64 -2.67
CA GLY A 448 54.18 38.04 -3.11
C GLY A 448 54.22 36.56 -3.50
N PHE A 449 55.39 35.89 -3.50
CA PHE A 449 55.50 34.49 -3.92
C PHE A 449 54.69 33.53 -3.04
N ALA A 450 54.80 33.65 -1.71
CA ALA A 450 54.04 32.80 -0.78
C ALA A 450 52.52 32.98 -0.94
N ALA A 451 52.05 34.22 -1.09
CA ALA A 451 50.65 34.53 -1.35
C ALA A 451 50.17 33.94 -2.70
N LEU A 452 50.98 34.03 -3.74
CA LEU A 452 50.69 33.41 -5.04
C LEU A 452 50.55 31.89 -4.93
N VAL A 453 51.50 31.21 -4.28
CA VAL A 453 51.47 29.75 -4.08
C VAL A 453 50.23 29.35 -3.29
N LYS A 454 49.92 30.05 -2.19
CA LYS A 454 48.73 29.81 -1.39
C LYS A 454 47.46 29.93 -2.24
N ASN A 455 47.29 31.05 -2.95
CA ASN A 455 46.11 31.30 -3.78
C ASN A 455 45.93 30.21 -4.85
N ARG A 456 47.02 29.71 -5.44
CA ARG A 456 47.00 28.59 -6.40
C ARG A 456 46.58 27.28 -5.75
N LEU A 457 47.09 26.98 -4.55
CA LEU A 457 46.71 25.79 -3.78
C LEU A 457 45.23 25.85 -3.37
N ASP A 458 44.75 27.00 -2.89
CA ASP A 458 43.35 27.21 -2.56
C ASP A 458 42.46 27.02 -3.79
N ARG A 459 42.85 27.59 -4.93
CA ARG A 459 42.15 27.41 -6.20
C ARG A 459 42.04 25.95 -6.62
N TYR A 460 43.13 25.19 -6.47
CA TYR A 460 43.17 23.75 -6.75
C TYR A 460 42.29 22.96 -5.77
N LYS A 461 42.32 23.31 -4.48
CA LYS A 461 41.47 22.71 -3.45
C LYS A 461 39.99 22.94 -3.73
N TRP A 462 39.59 24.15 -4.16
CA TRP A 462 38.19 24.43 -4.52
C TRP A 462 37.70 23.56 -5.68
N ASN A 463 38.56 23.23 -6.66
CA ASN A 463 38.20 22.28 -7.73
C ASN A 463 37.96 20.87 -7.20
N ILE A 464 38.77 20.40 -6.25
CA ILE A 464 38.57 19.09 -5.64
C ILE A 464 37.25 19.09 -4.85
N GLU A 465 37.03 20.12 -4.02
CA GLU A 465 35.85 20.25 -3.16
C GLU A 465 34.56 20.34 -3.98
N ILE A 466 34.51 21.15 -5.05
CA ILE A 466 33.32 21.24 -5.89
C ILE A 466 33.01 19.92 -6.61
N ASN A 467 34.03 19.19 -7.07
CA ASN A 467 33.83 17.88 -7.71
C ASN A 467 33.30 16.84 -6.73
N GLN A 468 33.75 16.87 -5.47
CA GLN A 468 33.20 16.02 -4.40
C GLN A 468 31.73 16.34 -4.15
N LEU A 469 31.37 17.61 -3.98
CA LEU A 469 29.97 18.02 -3.75
C LEU A 469 29.06 17.69 -4.95
N LEU A 470 29.55 17.87 -6.19
CA LEU A 470 28.81 17.51 -7.41
C LEU A 470 28.57 15.99 -7.53
N ASN A 471 29.39 15.17 -6.88
CA ASN A 471 29.16 13.73 -6.79
C ASN A 471 28.24 13.39 -5.61
N GLU A 472 28.43 14.05 -4.46
CA GLU A 472 27.64 13.86 -3.23
C GLU A 472 26.16 14.21 -3.41
N ILE A 473 25.86 15.23 -4.21
CA ILE A 473 24.47 15.66 -4.45
C ILE A 473 23.67 14.70 -5.33
N GLN A 474 24.33 13.78 -6.04
CA GLN A 474 23.64 12.81 -6.89
C GLN A 474 23.00 11.73 -6.03
N GLN A 475 21.72 11.49 -6.27
CA GLN A 475 20.90 10.55 -5.49
C GLN A 475 19.95 9.80 -6.44
N GLU A 476 19.55 8.59 -6.06
CA GLU A 476 18.65 7.74 -6.83
C GLU A 476 17.72 6.96 -5.89
N GLU A 477 16.42 6.98 -6.18
CA GLU A 477 15.39 6.23 -5.46
C GLU A 477 14.47 5.53 -6.47
N THR A 478 14.04 4.31 -6.13
CA THR A 478 13.19 3.50 -6.99
C THR A 478 11.91 3.09 -6.25
N TYR A 479 10.76 3.33 -6.88
CA TYR A 479 9.43 3.09 -6.35
C TYR A 479 8.68 2.06 -7.19
N LYS A 480 8.09 1.04 -6.56
CA LYS A 480 7.15 0.13 -7.23
C LYS A 480 5.82 0.86 -7.44
N LEU A 481 5.32 0.88 -8.68
CA LEU A 481 4.02 1.46 -9.04
C LEU A 481 2.89 0.42 -9.03
N GLY A 482 3.22 -0.84 -9.32
CA GLY A 482 2.25 -1.92 -9.36
C GLY A 482 2.71 -3.07 -10.26
N GLU A 483 1.88 -4.11 -10.36
CA GLU A 483 2.12 -5.26 -11.23
C GLU A 483 1.15 -5.26 -12.41
N LEU A 484 1.68 -5.41 -13.63
CA LEU A 484 0.90 -5.59 -14.84
C LEU A 484 0.80 -7.08 -15.18
N PRO A 485 -0.42 -7.62 -15.38
CA PRO A 485 -0.60 -9.03 -15.72
C PRO A 485 0.21 -9.44 -16.94
N ILE A 486 0.89 -10.59 -16.88
CA ILE A 486 1.68 -11.19 -17.97
C ILE A 486 2.98 -10.41 -18.30
N LYS A 487 3.01 -9.10 -18.06
CA LYS A 487 4.15 -8.22 -18.35
C LYS A 487 5.16 -8.17 -17.20
N GLY A 488 4.73 -8.04 -15.96
CA GLY A 488 5.59 -7.96 -14.78
C GLY A 488 5.41 -6.67 -14.00
N GLU A 489 6.38 -6.36 -13.14
CA GLU A 489 6.30 -5.24 -12.20
C GLU A 489 6.77 -3.93 -12.83
N VAL A 490 6.05 -2.83 -12.57
CA VAL A 490 6.40 -1.50 -13.07
C VAL A 490 7.01 -0.69 -11.93
N TYR A 491 8.16 -0.06 -12.22
CA TYR A 491 8.90 0.77 -11.29
C TYR A 491 9.16 2.16 -11.87
N LEU A 492 9.17 3.16 -11.00
CA LEU A 492 9.60 4.53 -11.29
C LEU A 492 10.87 4.83 -10.51
N THR A 493 11.91 5.26 -11.21
CA THR A 493 13.14 5.76 -10.60
C THR A 493 13.25 7.25 -10.71
N THR A 494 13.43 7.91 -9.57
CA THR A 494 13.66 9.34 -9.44
C THR A 494 15.13 9.56 -9.09
N LYS A 495 15.76 10.54 -9.73
CA LYS A 495 17.18 10.85 -9.54
C LYS A 495 17.40 12.36 -9.39
N VAL A 496 18.40 12.73 -8.58
CA VAL A 496 19.08 14.01 -8.68
C VAL A 496 20.31 13.80 -9.53
N ILE A 497 20.34 14.43 -10.70
CA ILE A 497 21.39 14.25 -11.70
C ILE A 497 22.20 15.52 -11.88
N VAL A 498 23.49 15.31 -12.15
CA VAL A 498 24.43 16.39 -12.49
C VAL A 498 24.87 16.24 -13.93
N LEU A 499 24.92 17.35 -14.67
CA LEU A 499 25.30 17.37 -16.08
C LEU A 499 26.66 16.71 -16.29
N SER A 500 26.68 15.60 -17.04
CA SER A 500 27.90 14.92 -17.44
C SER A 500 28.56 15.59 -18.66
N GLU A 501 29.83 15.25 -18.89
CA GLU A 501 30.57 15.69 -20.09
C GLU A 501 30.06 14.98 -21.37
N GLU A 502 29.35 13.87 -21.21
CA GLU A 502 28.89 13.01 -22.30
C GLU A 502 27.63 13.56 -22.99
N LYS A 503 27.44 13.14 -24.25
CA LYS A 503 26.24 13.48 -25.02
C LYS A 503 25.08 12.60 -24.58
N TYR A 504 24.07 13.22 -23.97
CA TYR A 504 22.76 12.60 -23.78
C TYR A 504 22.03 12.50 -25.13
N ILE A 505 21.44 11.33 -25.43
CA ILE A 505 20.53 11.13 -26.56
C ILE A 505 19.22 11.89 -26.30
N ASP A 506 18.71 11.83 -25.06
CA ASP A 506 17.58 12.64 -24.58
C ASP A 506 18.00 13.39 -23.31
N SER A 507 18.38 14.66 -23.47
CA SER A 507 18.94 15.45 -22.37
C SER A 507 17.84 15.98 -21.45
N PRO A 508 17.94 15.77 -20.13
CA PRO A 508 17.06 16.42 -19.16
C PRO A 508 17.38 17.91 -19.01
N PHE A 509 18.61 18.33 -19.35
CA PHE A 509 19.06 19.73 -19.29
C PHE A 509 18.67 20.53 -20.55
N ASP A 510 18.52 21.84 -20.38
CA ASP A 510 18.19 22.80 -21.44
C ASP A 510 19.17 22.75 -22.62
N LYS A 511 18.64 22.46 -23.81
CA LYS A 511 19.40 22.33 -25.06
C LYS A 511 20.10 23.62 -25.49
N GLY A 512 19.60 24.79 -25.10
CA GLY A 512 20.20 26.07 -25.46
C GLY A 512 21.59 26.27 -24.82
N ASN A 513 21.72 25.90 -23.53
CA ASN A 513 22.90 26.16 -22.72
C ASN A 513 23.81 24.94 -22.52
N ILE A 514 23.34 23.73 -22.84
CA ILE A 514 24.04 22.48 -22.54
C ILE A 514 25.47 22.41 -23.09
N VAL A 515 25.72 22.97 -24.28
CA VAL A 515 27.05 22.94 -24.91
C VAL A 515 28.04 23.79 -24.13
N VAL A 516 27.60 24.94 -23.62
CA VAL A 516 28.43 25.83 -22.79
C VAL A 516 28.67 25.17 -21.44
N ASN A 517 27.62 24.63 -20.82
CA ASN A 517 27.70 24.03 -19.48
C ASN A 517 28.57 22.78 -19.45
N ARG A 518 28.54 21.94 -20.49
CA ARG A 518 29.48 20.81 -20.63
C ARG A 518 30.93 21.27 -20.68
N LYS A 519 31.24 22.37 -21.38
CA LYS A 519 32.60 22.93 -21.42
C LYS A 519 33.03 23.42 -20.04
N ILE A 520 32.13 24.06 -19.29
CA ILE A 520 32.37 24.50 -17.92
C ILE A 520 32.63 23.30 -17.01
N MET A 521 31.79 22.26 -17.08
CA MET A 521 31.97 21.02 -16.31
C MET A 521 33.32 20.36 -16.62
N GLY A 522 33.70 20.25 -17.89
CA GLY A 522 35.00 19.74 -18.29
C GLY A 522 36.18 20.56 -17.77
N LYS A 523 36.04 21.90 -17.69
CA LYS A 523 37.05 22.78 -17.08
C LYS A 523 37.14 22.60 -15.56
N ILE A 524 36.04 22.29 -14.89
CA ILE A 524 36.02 22.06 -13.44
C ILE A 524 36.60 20.69 -13.08
N ARG A 525 36.16 19.64 -13.78
CA ARG A 525 36.58 18.25 -13.54
C ARG A 525 38.04 17.99 -13.90
N ASN A 526 38.51 18.57 -15.01
CA ASN A 526 39.85 18.31 -15.54
C ASN A 526 40.89 19.40 -15.18
N PHE A 527 40.64 20.19 -14.12
CA PHE A 527 41.58 21.23 -13.69
C PHE A 527 42.83 20.63 -13.04
N ASN A 528 44.02 21.12 -13.43
CA ASN A 528 45.30 20.70 -12.85
C ASN A 528 46.28 21.86 -12.72
N ILE A 529 47.34 21.67 -11.92
CA ILE A 529 48.33 22.70 -11.57
C ILE A 529 49.07 23.23 -12.82
N ALA A 530 49.25 22.42 -13.87
CA ALA A 530 49.91 22.86 -15.09
C ALA A 530 49.17 24.01 -15.80
N LYS A 531 47.87 24.21 -15.53
CA LYS A 531 47.06 25.30 -16.10
C LYS A 531 47.45 26.71 -15.59
N PHE A 532 48.22 26.81 -14.51
CA PHE A 532 48.73 28.10 -14.01
C PHE A 532 49.85 28.70 -14.88
N SER A 533 50.44 27.91 -15.79
CA SER A 533 51.69 28.26 -16.47
C SER A 533 51.63 29.45 -17.44
N ASN A 534 50.46 29.91 -17.94
CA ASN A 534 50.33 31.21 -18.65
C ASN A 534 48.90 31.67 -19.01
N LYS A 535 47.82 31.00 -18.61
CA LYS A 535 46.45 31.31 -19.09
C LYS A 535 45.35 31.31 -18.03
N ILE A 536 45.70 31.29 -16.74
CA ILE A 536 44.70 31.12 -15.68
C ILE A 536 43.65 32.25 -15.65
N ASN A 537 44.07 33.51 -15.87
CA ASN A 537 43.16 34.67 -15.88
C ASN A 537 42.14 34.63 -17.04
N ASN A 538 42.46 33.90 -18.11
CA ASN A 538 41.63 33.71 -19.30
C ASN A 538 41.09 32.27 -19.40
N TYR A 539 41.17 31.48 -18.33
CA TYR A 539 40.75 30.07 -18.34
C TYR A 539 39.25 29.94 -18.56
N PHE A 540 38.46 30.84 -17.96
CA PHE A 540 37.04 31.02 -18.25
C PHE A 540 36.81 32.27 -19.09
N THR A 541 36.03 32.13 -20.16
CA THR A 541 35.60 33.25 -21.02
C THR A 541 34.57 34.10 -20.28
N LYS A 542 34.30 35.33 -20.77
CA LYS A 542 33.26 36.20 -20.19
C LYS A 542 31.87 35.54 -20.16
N THR A 543 31.53 34.76 -21.18
CA THR A 543 30.25 34.05 -21.28
C THR A 543 30.13 32.87 -20.32
N GLU A 544 31.26 32.29 -19.89
CA GLU A 544 31.28 31.21 -18.90
C GLU A 544 31.23 31.74 -17.45
N LYS A 545 31.37 33.06 -17.24
CA LYS A 545 31.31 33.70 -15.91
C LYS A 545 29.89 34.04 -15.51
N MET A 546 29.08 33.00 -15.31
CA MET A 546 27.75 33.13 -14.71
C MET A 546 27.81 33.16 -13.17
N SER A 547 26.69 33.51 -12.52
CA SER A 547 26.57 33.36 -11.07
C SER A 547 26.51 31.88 -10.69
N GLY A 548 26.98 31.57 -9.48
CA GLY A 548 26.87 30.22 -8.89
C GLY A 548 25.45 29.68 -8.86
N ASP A 549 24.46 30.52 -8.55
CA ASP A 549 23.05 30.10 -8.48
C ASP A 549 22.53 29.70 -9.87
N LEU A 550 22.85 30.48 -10.90
CA LEU A 550 22.50 30.15 -12.28
C LEU A 550 23.22 28.90 -12.77
N PHE A 551 24.49 28.70 -12.38
CA PHE A 551 25.24 27.49 -12.69
C PHE A 551 24.55 26.26 -12.10
N VAL A 552 24.21 26.29 -10.82
CA VAL A 552 23.56 25.16 -10.13
C VAL A 552 22.21 24.81 -10.78
N ASP A 553 21.36 25.79 -11.06
CA ASP A 553 20.06 25.58 -11.73
C ASP A 553 20.21 24.95 -13.13
N GLN A 554 21.30 25.26 -13.84
CA GLN A 554 21.53 24.76 -15.18
C GLN A 554 22.23 23.40 -15.24
N VAL A 555 22.92 22.96 -14.19
CA VAL A 555 23.72 21.72 -14.19
C VAL A 555 23.22 20.66 -13.22
N ILE A 556 22.30 21.00 -12.31
CA ILE A 556 21.70 20.08 -11.35
C ILE A 556 20.20 20.04 -11.60
N ARG A 557 19.66 18.85 -11.85
CA ARG A 557 18.24 18.66 -12.16
C ARG A 557 17.69 17.43 -11.46
N LYS A 558 16.39 17.47 -11.17
CA LYS A 558 15.61 16.31 -10.79
C LYS A 558 15.14 15.59 -12.05
N TYR A 559 15.08 14.27 -12.02
CA TYR A 559 14.67 13.46 -13.16
C TYR A 559 13.87 12.24 -12.72
N PRO A 560 12.63 12.04 -13.21
CA PRO A 560 11.83 12.98 -14.01
C PRO A 560 11.42 14.26 -13.28
N GLU A 561 10.98 15.28 -14.03
CA GLU A 561 10.41 16.53 -13.51
C GLU A 561 8.88 16.47 -13.59
N SER A 562 8.18 16.78 -12.49
CA SER A 562 6.71 16.74 -12.42
C SER A 562 6.04 17.79 -13.31
N SER A 563 6.70 18.91 -13.57
CA SER A 563 6.20 20.01 -14.40
C SER A 563 6.35 19.79 -15.91
N LYS A 564 7.05 18.73 -16.32
CA LYS A 564 7.38 18.49 -17.73
C LYS A 564 6.44 17.45 -18.33
N ASP A 565 5.73 17.82 -19.38
CA ASP A 565 4.98 16.86 -20.17
C ASP A 565 5.94 16.00 -21.01
N TYR A 566 5.84 14.69 -20.83
CA TYR A 566 6.61 13.71 -21.59
C TYR A 566 5.75 13.12 -22.71
N PRO A 567 6.28 13.04 -23.94
CA PRO A 567 5.52 12.52 -25.08
C PRO A 567 5.20 11.04 -24.90
N GLU A 568 3.96 10.65 -25.16
CA GLU A 568 3.48 9.27 -25.01
C GLU A 568 4.14 8.28 -25.99
N THR A 569 4.80 8.79 -27.04
CA THR A 569 5.50 7.98 -28.05
C THR A 569 6.84 7.43 -27.57
N LYS A 570 7.32 7.85 -26.39
CA LYS A 570 8.58 7.39 -25.79
C LYS A 570 8.36 6.74 -24.43
N SER A 571 9.32 5.92 -24.00
CA SER A 571 9.39 5.43 -22.61
C SER A 571 9.31 6.59 -21.63
N PHE A 572 8.49 6.47 -20.58
CA PHE A 572 8.45 7.50 -19.55
C PHE A 572 9.80 7.55 -18.83
N PRO A 573 10.41 8.73 -18.70
CA PRO A 573 11.68 8.91 -17.99
C PRO A 573 11.73 8.28 -16.61
N GLY A 574 12.77 7.47 -16.37
CA GLY A 574 12.97 6.77 -15.11
C GLY A 574 12.08 5.53 -14.91
N MET A 575 11.18 5.23 -15.85
CA MET A 575 10.23 4.12 -15.69
C MET A 575 10.68 2.87 -16.42
N PHE A 576 10.59 1.74 -15.74
CA PHE A 576 10.97 0.45 -16.30
C PHE A 576 10.02 -0.67 -15.86
N LEU A 577 9.92 -1.67 -16.73
CA LEU A 577 9.24 -2.92 -16.49
C LEU A 577 10.29 -3.96 -16.10
N ARG A 578 10.08 -4.62 -14.96
CA ARG A 578 10.91 -5.72 -14.47
C ARG A 578 10.22 -7.05 -14.74
N LYS A 579 10.85 -7.88 -15.57
CA LYS A 579 10.38 -9.24 -15.87
C LYS A 579 11.51 -10.24 -15.73
N LYS A 580 11.37 -11.22 -14.84
CA LYS A 580 12.39 -12.24 -14.55
C LYS A 580 13.79 -11.65 -14.28
N GLY A 581 13.84 -10.51 -13.57
CA GLY A 581 15.09 -9.81 -13.22
C GLY A 581 15.68 -8.93 -14.32
N VAL A 582 15.03 -8.78 -15.47
CA VAL A 582 15.45 -7.87 -16.55
C VAL A 582 14.62 -6.60 -16.52
N ASP A 583 15.30 -5.45 -16.48
CA ASP A 583 14.69 -4.12 -16.48
C ASP A 583 14.71 -3.52 -17.89
N THR A 584 13.53 -3.20 -18.42
CA THR A 584 13.38 -2.57 -19.75
C THR A 584 12.66 -1.23 -19.64
N PRO A 585 13.12 -0.15 -20.31
CA PRO A 585 12.41 1.13 -20.34
C PRO A 585 10.95 0.94 -20.78
N TYR A 586 10.02 1.60 -20.10
CA TYR A 586 8.60 1.31 -20.27
C TYR A 586 7.73 2.56 -20.38
N ASN A 587 6.67 2.49 -21.20
CA ASN A 587 5.56 3.44 -21.18
C ASN A 587 4.22 2.66 -21.18
N PRO A 588 3.40 2.77 -20.12
CA PRO A 588 2.11 2.12 -20.01
C PRO A 588 1.14 2.68 -21.04
N SER A 589 0.44 1.76 -21.69
CA SER A 589 -0.73 2.09 -22.51
C SER A 589 -1.88 2.65 -21.65
N GLU A 590 -2.91 3.21 -22.29
CA GLU A 590 -4.08 3.75 -21.58
C GLU A 590 -4.75 2.75 -20.64
N GLY A 591 -4.94 1.49 -21.08
CA GLY A 591 -5.48 0.44 -20.22
C GLY A 591 -4.57 0.11 -19.03
N GLU A 592 -3.26 0.21 -19.20
CA GLU A 592 -2.28 -0.06 -18.13
C GLU A 592 -2.16 1.09 -17.15
N LYS A 593 -2.34 2.33 -17.60
CA LYS A 593 -2.48 3.50 -16.71
C LYS A 593 -3.70 3.33 -15.80
N SER A 594 -4.83 2.86 -16.35
CA SER A 594 -6.02 2.52 -15.55
C SER A 594 -5.70 1.44 -14.51
N ILE A 595 -5.07 0.34 -14.92
CA ILE A 595 -4.62 -0.73 -14.01
C ILE A 595 -3.75 -0.19 -12.87
N LEU A 596 -2.67 0.54 -13.19
CA LEU A 596 -1.73 1.05 -12.19
C LEU A 596 -2.40 2.03 -11.21
N SER A 597 -3.36 2.83 -11.68
CA SER A 597 -4.09 3.77 -10.82
C SER A 597 -4.95 3.05 -9.77
N ILE A 598 -5.63 1.97 -10.15
CA ILE A 598 -6.49 1.20 -9.26
C ILE A 598 -5.65 0.31 -8.34
N VAL A 599 -4.57 -0.29 -8.83
CA VAL A 599 -3.64 -1.09 -8.01
C VAL A 599 -3.09 -0.26 -6.86
N ALA A 600 -2.63 0.96 -7.13
CA ALA A 600 -2.11 1.84 -6.09
C ALA A 600 -3.14 2.14 -4.99
N ILE A 601 -4.42 2.23 -5.34
CA ILE A 601 -5.51 2.42 -4.37
C ILE A 601 -5.78 1.14 -3.58
N LEU A 602 -5.91 0.00 -4.28
CA LEU A 602 -6.21 -1.30 -3.66
C LEU A 602 -5.07 -1.82 -2.77
N GLU A 603 -3.82 -1.43 -3.06
CA GLU A 603 -2.65 -1.80 -2.23
C GLU A 603 -2.45 -0.87 -1.03
N SER A 604 -3.10 0.30 -1.00
CA SER A 604 -3.07 1.16 0.18
C SER A 604 -3.97 0.58 1.27
N GLN A 605 -3.43 0.39 2.48
CA GLN A 605 -4.21 0.00 3.67
C GLN A 605 -4.65 1.21 4.51
N GLU A 606 -4.39 2.43 4.02
CA GLU A 606 -4.59 3.66 4.78
C GLU A 606 -6.06 4.08 4.91
N TYR A 607 -6.96 3.51 4.09
CA TYR A 607 -8.37 3.88 4.04
C TYR A 607 -9.24 2.89 4.81
N ASP A 608 -10.29 3.39 5.46
CA ASP A 608 -11.30 2.60 6.14
C ASP A 608 -12.46 2.25 5.21
N CYS A 609 -12.78 3.16 4.28
CA CYS A 609 -13.86 3.00 3.29
C CYS A 609 -13.37 3.28 1.86
N TYR A 610 -13.69 2.39 0.94
CA TYR A 610 -13.33 2.46 -0.47
C TYR A 610 -14.59 2.61 -1.33
N LEU A 611 -14.70 3.73 -2.05
CA LEU A 611 -15.80 4.02 -2.94
C LEU A 611 -15.30 3.98 -4.38
N PHE A 612 -15.91 3.12 -5.19
CA PHE A 612 -15.55 2.92 -6.58
C PHE A 612 -16.76 3.15 -7.48
N ASP A 613 -16.63 4.04 -8.48
CA ASP A 613 -17.63 4.21 -9.53
C ASP A 613 -17.06 3.76 -10.87
N GLU A 614 -17.62 2.70 -11.44
CA GLU A 614 -17.21 2.09 -12.71
C GLU A 614 -15.72 1.74 -12.76
N MET A 615 -15.17 1.12 -11.70
CA MET A 615 -13.75 0.76 -11.62
C MET A 615 -13.29 -0.20 -12.74
N GLU A 616 -14.22 -0.92 -13.36
CA GLU A 616 -13.96 -1.78 -14.51
C GLU A 616 -13.54 -1.03 -15.78
N ARG A 617 -13.66 0.30 -15.83
CA ARG A 617 -13.40 1.07 -17.06
C ARG A 617 -11.95 0.96 -17.50
N GLY A 618 -11.76 0.44 -18.71
CA GLY A 618 -10.45 0.20 -19.29
C GLY A 618 -9.74 -1.04 -18.76
N LEU A 619 -10.39 -1.84 -17.89
CA LEU A 619 -9.85 -3.09 -17.37
C LEU A 619 -10.37 -4.29 -18.19
N GLY A 620 -9.49 -5.25 -18.47
CA GLY A 620 -9.89 -6.51 -19.10
C GLY A 620 -10.57 -7.47 -18.11
N ASN A 621 -11.57 -8.23 -18.58
CA ASN A 621 -12.30 -9.20 -17.73
C ASN A 621 -11.39 -10.22 -17.01
N LYS A 622 -10.32 -10.67 -17.67
CA LYS A 622 -9.34 -11.58 -17.03
C LYS A 622 -8.64 -10.92 -15.84
N TYR A 623 -8.28 -9.64 -15.97
CA TYR A 623 -7.64 -8.91 -14.88
C TYR A 623 -8.58 -8.67 -13.70
N ILE A 624 -9.85 -8.38 -14.01
CA ILE A 624 -10.89 -8.25 -12.98
C ILE A 624 -11.01 -9.55 -12.16
N ALA A 625 -11.08 -10.69 -12.85
CA ALA A 625 -11.19 -12.01 -12.23
C ALA A 625 -9.94 -12.41 -11.43
N ASP A 626 -8.76 -12.30 -12.05
CA ASP A 626 -7.52 -12.86 -11.49
C ASP A 626 -6.89 -11.96 -10.41
N TYR A 627 -7.20 -10.66 -10.38
CA TYR A 627 -6.54 -9.69 -9.50
C TYR A 627 -7.50 -8.80 -8.72
N ILE A 628 -8.42 -8.09 -9.38
CA ILE A 628 -9.28 -7.11 -8.71
C ILE A 628 -10.19 -7.78 -7.69
N ILE A 629 -10.90 -8.85 -8.07
CA ILE A 629 -11.80 -9.58 -7.17
C ILE A 629 -11.04 -10.13 -5.94
N PRO A 630 -9.91 -10.85 -6.09
CA PRO A 630 -9.11 -11.27 -4.93
C PRO A 630 -8.70 -10.12 -4.01
N ARG A 631 -8.30 -8.96 -4.55
CA ARG A 631 -7.92 -7.79 -3.75
C ARG A 631 -9.09 -7.14 -3.04
N LEU A 632 -10.27 -7.06 -3.67
CA LEU A 632 -11.50 -6.59 -3.03
C LEU A 632 -11.90 -7.49 -1.86
N LYS A 633 -11.83 -8.82 -2.04
CA LYS A 633 -12.07 -9.80 -0.97
C LYS A 633 -11.05 -9.65 0.17
N GLN A 634 -9.77 -9.46 -0.16
CA GLN A 634 -8.74 -9.22 0.84
C GLN A 634 -9.00 -7.95 1.67
N LEU A 635 -9.43 -6.85 1.05
CA LEU A 635 -9.79 -5.62 1.76
C LEU A 635 -11.00 -5.85 2.68
N ARG A 636 -12.02 -6.57 2.20
CA ARG A 636 -13.18 -7.00 3.00
C ARG A 636 -12.77 -7.84 4.21
N ASP A 637 -11.86 -8.79 4.02
CA ASP A 637 -11.41 -9.70 5.07
C ASP A 637 -10.58 -8.95 6.13
N ASN A 638 -9.93 -7.86 5.73
CA ASN A 638 -9.28 -6.90 6.65
C ASN A 638 -10.26 -5.93 7.34
N GLY A 639 -11.57 -6.15 7.21
CA GLY A 639 -12.60 -5.34 7.88
C GLY A 639 -12.86 -3.98 7.24
N LYS A 640 -12.47 -3.77 5.97
CA LYS A 640 -12.73 -2.52 5.24
C LYS A 640 -14.13 -2.51 4.64
N THR A 641 -14.74 -1.33 4.56
CA THR A 641 -16.03 -1.13 3.88
C THR A 641 -15.78 -0.82 2.41
N LEU A 642 -16.37 -1.59 1.50
CA LEU A 642 -16.25 -1.37 0.05
C LEU A 642 -17.63 -1.11 -0.56
N ILE A 643 -17.74 -0.03 -1.32
CA ILE A 643 -18.99 0.38 -1.98
C ILE A 643 -18.67 0.59 -3.46
N ILE A 644 -19.21 -0.29 -4.29
CA ILE A 644 -18.80 -0.40 -5.69
C ILE A 644 -20.02 -0.26 -6.59
N SER A 645 -20.07 0.84 -7.33
CA SER A 645 -20.96 1.00 -8.48
C SER A 645 -20.31 0.34 -9.69
N THR A 646 -20.98 -0.64 -10.28
CA THR A 646 -20.43 -1.40 -11.40
C THR A 646 -21.52 -1.83 -12.37
N HIS A 647 -21.14 -1.90 -13.63
CA HIS A 647 -21.87 -2.61 -14.67
C HIS A 647 -21.28 -4.02 -14.89
N ASN A 648 -20.15 -4.38 -14.29
CA ASN A 648 -19.51 -5.66 -14.57
C ASN A 648 -20.07 -6.80 -13.70
N ALA A 649 -20.66 -7.81 -14.35
CA ALA A 649 -21.23 -8.97 -13.65
C ALA A 649 -20.20 -9.76 -12.81
N ASN A 650 -18.91 -9.79 -13.20
CA ASN A 650 -17.90 -10.47 -12.38
C ASN A 650 -17.70 -9.74 -11.04
N ILE A 651 -17.65 -8.42 -11.05
CA ILE A 651 -17.48 -7.63 -9.83
C ILE A 651 -18.73 -7.79 -8.95
N ALA A 652 -19.92 -7.69 -9.55
CA ALA A 652 -21.17 -7.77 -8.79
C ALA A 652 -21.44 -9.15 -8.16
N ILE A 653 -21.00 -10.24 -8.81
CA ILE A 653 -21.33 -11.62 -8.39
C ILE A 653 -20.15 -12.28 -7.67
N SER A 654 -18.97 -12.28 -8.28
CA SER A 654 -17.83 -13.05 -7.78
C SER A 654 -17.17 -12.44 -6.55
N THR A 655 -17.48 -11.19 -6.21
CA THR A 655 -17.10 -10.58 -4.92
C THR A 655 -17.94 -11.10 -3.75
N LEU A 656 -19.07 -11.77 -4.03
CA LEU A 656 -20.01 -12.29 -3.04
C LEU A 656 -20.45 -11.20 -2.04
N PRO A 657 -21.09 -10.12 -2.52
CA PRO A 657 -21.41 -8.97 -1.67
C PRO A 657 -22.47 -9.29 -0.63
N SER A 658 -22.35 -8.68 0.53
CA SER A 658 -23.35 -8.77 1.61
C SER A 658 -24.64 -8.00 1.30
N GLN A 659 -24.57 -7.04 0.36
CA GLN A 659 -25.70 -6.23 -0.07
C GLN A 659 -25.60 -5.85 -1.53
N SER A 660 -26.75 -5.82 -2.19
CA SER A 660 -26.95 -5.17 -3.47
C SER A 660 -27.96 -4.04 -3.34
N ILE A 661 -27.64 -2.91 -3.98
CA ILE A 661 -28.46 -1.71 -4.05
C ILE A 661 -28.78 -1.49 -5.53
N TYR A 662 -30.04 -1.68 -5.89
CA TYR A 662 -30.52 -1.43 -7.23
C TYR A 662 -31.05 0.01 -7.35
N CYS A 663 -30.52 0.77 -8.31
CA CYS A 663 -30.90 2.14 -8.60
C CYS A 663 -31.85 2.21 -9.81
N ARG A 664 -33.01 2.87 -9.66
CA ARG A 664 -34.04 2.99 -10.72
C ARG A 664 -34.56 4.43 -10.95
N TYR A 665 -33.74 5.44 -10.69
CA TYR A 665 -34.13 6.84 -10.93
C TYR A 665 -34.41 7.09 -12.43
N PRO A 666 -35.49 7.82 -12.83
CA PRO A 666 -36.40 8.66 -12.04
C PRO A 666 -37.82 8.08 -11.86
N HIS A 667 -38.01 6.78 -11.60
CA HIS A 667 -39.35 6.26 -11.33
C HIS A 667 -39.88 6.71 -9.95
N SER A 668 -41.09 7.28 -9.94
CA SER A 668 -41.61 8.23 -8.94
C SER A 668 -42.06 7.66 -7.58
N SER A 669 -41.57 6.50 -7.14
CA SER A 669 -41.63 6.10 -5.72
C SER A 669 -40.62 5.00 -5.37
N GLY A 670 -39.65 5.33 -4.50
CA GLY A 670 -38.58 4.42 -4.06
C GLY A 670 -37.46 4.25 -5.08
N TYR A 671 -36.50 5.18 -5.07
CA TYR A 671 -35.40 5.23 -6.05
C TYR A 671 -34.37 4.11 -5.91
N TYR A 672 -34.27 3.53 -4.72
CA TYR A 672 -33.30 2.50 -4.39
C TYR A 672 -34.02 1.29 -3.82
N MET A 673 -33.59 0.10 -4.23
CA MET A 673 -34.05 -1.16 -3.64
C MET A 673 -32.85 -1.88 -3.05
N ILE A 674 -33.01 -2.42 -1.84
CA ILE A 674 -31.93 -3.05 -1.10
C ILE A 674 -32.22 -4.54 -0.93
N GLY A 675 -31.19 -5.37 -0.99
CA GLY A 675 -31.34 -6.80 -0.83
C GLY A 675 -30.04 -7.52 -1.14
N ASN A 676 -30.11 -8.75 -1.60
CA ASN A 676 -28.93 -9.52 -1.98
C ASN A 676 -29.27 -10.65 -2.97
N MET A 677 -28.22 -11.24 -3.53
CA MET A 677 -28.33 -12.35 -4.49
C MET A 677 -28.71 -13.70 -3.85
N TYR A 678 -28.52 -13.86 -2.54
CA TYR A 678 -28.72 -15.13 -1.83
C TYR A 678 -30.19 -15.41 -1.55
N SER A 679 -30.93 -14.39 -1.11
CA SER A 679 -32.37 -14.41 -0.94
C SER A 679 -33.12 -14.11 -2.24
N ASN A 680 -32.41 -13.75 -3.31
CA ASN A 680 -32.95 -13.35 -4.61
C ASN A 680 -34.04 -12.26 -4.51
N GLN A 681 -33.97 -11.41 -3.49
CA GLN A 681 -35.01 -10.41 -3.21
C GLN A 681 -34.36 -9.04 -3.03
N LEU A 682 -35.00 -8.04 -3.64
CA LEU A 682 -34.74 -6.62 -3.46
C LEU A 682 -36.02 -5.97 -2.93
N ILE A 683 -35.91 -5.26 -1.81
CA ILE A 683 -37.02 -4.63 -1.12
C ILE A 683 -36.91 -3.13 -1.29
N ASN A 684 -38.01 -2.47 -1.65
CA ASN A 684 -38.07 -1.01 -1.67
C ASN A 684 -38.06 -0.49 -0.22
N PHE A 685 -37.06 0.32 0.13
CA PHE A 685 -36.97 0.85 1.49
C PHE A 685 -38.12 1.83 1.84
N LYS A 686 -38.77 2.47 0.85
CA LYS A 686 -39.96 3.32 1.07
C LYS A 686 -41.26 2.54 1.19
N ASN A 687 -41.32 1.36 0.58
CA ASN A 687 -42.48 0.49 0.62
C ASN A 687 -42.02 -0.96 0.82
N PRO A 688 -41.87 -1.43 2.07
CA PRO A 688 -41.41 -2.78 2.37
C PRO A 688 -42.26 -3.91 1.76
N HIS A 689 -43.48 -3.60 1.31
CA HIS A 689 -44.34 -4.56 0.59
C HIS A 689 -43.99 -4.71 -0.88
N GLU A 690 -43.19 -3.80 -1.45
CA GLU A 690 -42.68 -3.92 -2.82
C GLU A 690 -41.37 -4.71 -2.81
N ILE A 691 -41.49 -5.98 -3.19
CA ILE A 691 -40.38 -6.93 -3.32
C ILE A 691 -40.26 -7.33 -4.78
N VAL A 692 -39.06 -7.23 -5.35
CA VAL A 692 -38.74 -7.70 -6.70
C VAL A 692 -37.61 -8.72 -6.66
N GLN A 693 -37.52 -9.57 -7.67
CA GLN A 693 -36.46 -10.55 -7.76
C GLN A 693 -35.14 -9.90 -8.16
N TRP A 694 -34.05 -10.28 -7.50
CA TRP A 694 -32.72 -9.76 -7.77
C TRP A 694 -32.17 -10.27 -9.12
N GLU A 695 -32.34 -11.57 -9.40
CA GLU A 695 -31.75 -12.24 -10.58
C GLU A 695 -32.16 -11.62 -11.92
N PRO A 696 -33.46 -11.36 -12.22
CA PRO A 696 -33.86 -10.77 -13.49
C PRO A 696 -33.25 -9.38 -13.71
N LEU A 697 -33.21 -8.53 -12.68
CA LEU A 697 -32.64 -7.20 -12.74
C LEU A 697 -31.12 -7.23 -12.90
N ALA A 698 -30.45 -8.18 -12.25
CA ALA A 698 -29.02 -8.38 -12.39
C ALA A 698 -28.66 -8.81 -13.84
N ILE A 699 -29.47 -9.69 -14.46
CA ILE A 699 -29.31 -10.11 -15.86
C ILE A 699 -29.54 -8.94 -16.81
N GLU A 700 -30.53 -8.10 -16.53
CA GLU A 700 -30.89 -6.96 -17.38
C GLU A 700 -29.84 -5.85 -17.36
N HIS A 701 -29.26 -5.53 -16.18
CA HIS A 701 -28.46 -4.32 -16.00
C HIS A 701 -26.95 -4.53 -15.83
N LEU A 702 -26.49 -5.75 -15.55
CA LEU A 702 -25.06 -6.06 -15.50
C LEU A 702 -24.59 -6.57 -16.87
N GLU A 703 -23.51 -5.99 -17.37
CA GLU A 703 -22.87 -6.36 -18.62
C GLU A 703 -22.31 -7.80 -18.56
N GLY A 704 -22.87 -8.64 -19.43
CA GLY A 704 -22.51 -10.03 -19.65
C GLY A 704 -23.64 -10.72 -20.41
N ASN A 705 -23.33 -11.46 -21.49
CA ASN A 705 -24.39 -12.17 -22.24
C ASN A 705 -25.19 -13.07 -21.28
N GLU A 706 -26.50 -13.24 -21.47
CA GLU A 706 -27.36 -14.09 -20.63
C GLU A 706 -26.74 -15.50 -20.49
N THR A 707 -26.12 -16.01 -21.56
CA THR A 707 -25.38 -17.28 -21.57
C THR A 707 -24.10 -17.29 -20.73
N MET A 708 -23.45 -16.15 -20.52
CA MET A 708 -22.27 -15.99 -19.64
C MET A 708 -22.68 -15.78 -18.19
N PHE A 709 -23.78 -15.07 -17.94
CA PHE A 709 -24.45 -15.03 -16.65
C PHE A 709 -24.87 -16.45 -16.26
N VAL A 710 -25.49 -17.19 -17.19
CA VAL A 710 -25.96 -18.58 -17.03
C VAL A 710 -24.80 -19.59 -16.99
N ARG A 711 -23.69 -19.44 -17.73
CA ARG A 711 -22.52 -20.34 -17.59
C ARG A 711 -21.81 -20.15 -16.25
N ARG A 712 -21.77 -18.92 -15.75
CA ARG A 712 -21.33 -18.63 -14.38
C ARG A 712 -22.37 -19.13 -13.37
N LYS A 713 -23.66 -19.17 -13.75
CA LYS A 713 -24.82 -19.84 -13.08
C LYS A 713 -24.87 -21.37 -13.28
N ASN A 714 -24.09 -22.02 -14.16
CA ASN A 714 -24.13 -23.49 -14.31
C ASN A 714 -23.38 -24.19 -13.16
N ILE A 715 -22.78 -23.40 -12.26
CA ILE A 715 -22.41 -23.77 -10.89
C ILE A 715 -23.63 -23.64 -9.92
N TRP A 716 -24.77 -23.10 -10.35
CA TRP A 716 -25.87 -22.60 -9.50
C TRP A 716 -27.30 -23.07 -9.86
N ASN A 717 -27.61 -23.53 -11.09
CA ASN A 717 -28.92 -24.14 -11.42
C ASN A 717 -28.73 -25.40 -12.28
N GLN A 718 -28.50 -26.57 -11.67
CA GLN A 718 -28.61 -27.85 -12.39
C GLN A 718 -28.63 -29.13 -11.55
#